data_AF-A0A5M9J3T7-F1
#
_entry.id   AF-A0A5M9J3T7-F1
#
_cell.length_a   1.000
_cell.length_b   1.000
_cell.length_c   1.000
_cell.angle_alpha   90.00
_cell.angle_beta   90.00
_cell.angle_gamma   90.00
#
_symmetry.space_group_name_H-M   'P 1'
#
loop_
_entity.id
_entity.type
_entity.pdbx_description
1 polymer ?
#
loop_
_entity_poly.entity_id
_entity_poly.type
_entity_poly.pdbx_seq_one_letter_code
_entity_poly.pdbx_strand_id
1 'polypeptide(L)'
;MSDTLHHSDEDNISRSNAAESEMAHRDADPPTPSQEEREPTASEDPPDAPGIDNPRSITAPNEAEAETEAHALASPGSAGSLEVVLDVTYDLEAYLEEFSRLARKGRFEAAVALFHACPPDLRMHPECALDFVDALSRQGAYGALADFAAGEGARLMARLRGCGAAPVQYVRCVFELGRWRVCGAVDGSWREGVEAGDARSQLRANFERLDSVQVQLLCNLMQLDSEVERSTKRHRASTREAEMIMGSSSDWHGLYKHLLSTNRIWDMRDLFHALYSRYGVADAIKLSLDDQKRVIPSGALGSDNSDLNGWFRFVLDWTQCFPRDESTDFALLDLLVTMSLQLLSHGRENAEAIKKIIAQAMTHANHFAISLSLGNPENVQTSPYLKWALAHQRLARELPINVRRTPSYAYLARAAGIVIWNSNLPIFVPVGSVHDRGRVTWEKQSRTTSEHLLHLGLSAARKNGDYVLAAQYWEEMFYTSDAPLDVLGQLSRLQRDVQGDGVGCLRTCLTKYLCVSDETSMEELSHELQEQDHRDSESESTWSIDPVTRWCQRAIQSALSHHLGRALQTGAFLEEEERAYEELPCDFKRLLEDVKTGKDDRGSRVDADNLDGNLSERSAEFGMGTLYRDGNFIICDSSGYFSRVSAMMSFEGGGDA
;
A
#
# COMPACT_ATOMS: atom_id res chain seq x y z
N MET A 1 65.78 -5.38 4.84
CA MET A 1 66.84 -5.02 3.86
C MET A 1 66.56 -5.81 2.60
N SER A 2 66.31 -5.10 1.49
CA SER A 2 66.52 -5.50 0.08
C SER A 2 65.65 -4.63 -0.81
N ASP A 3 66.16 -3.45 -1.18
CA ASP A 3 65.81 -2.86 -2.48
C ASP A 3 66.67 -3.55 -3.54
N THR A 4 66.15 -3.80 -4.75
CA THR A 4 66.60 -3.11 -5.99
C THR A 4 66.12 -3.76 -7.31
N LEU A 5 65.92 -2.88 -8.32
CA LEU A 5 66.19 -3.04 -9.78
C LEU A 5 65.16 -3.68 -10.77
N HIS A 6 64.59 -2.77 -11.58
CA HIS A 6 64.66 -2.67 -13.07
C HIS A 6 63.96 -3.62 -14.08
N HIS A 7 63.69 -2.99 -15.24
CA HIS A 7 63.31 -3.50 -16.58
C HIS A 7 61.95 -4.19 -16.76
N SER A 8 61.31 -4.21 -17.95
CA SER A 8 61.06 -3.30 -19.10
C SER A 8 60.39 -4.14 -20.21
N ASP A 9 60.09 -3.54 -21.37
CA ASP A 9 59.65 -4.18 -22.64
C ASP A 9 58.15 -4.54 -22.64
N GLU A 10 57.25 -3.88 -23.38
CA GLU A 10 57.10 -3.62 -24.84
C GLU A 10 56.47 -4.78 -25.67
N ASP A 11 55.49 -4.38 -26.48
CA ASP A 11 54.90 -4.99 -27.68
C ASP A 11 54.38 -6.45 -27.70
N ASN A 12 53.06 -6.56 -27.93
CA ASN A 12 52.63 -6.80 -29.33
C ASN A 12 51.18 -6.41 -29.67
N ILE A 13 50.94 -6.22 -30.98
CA ILE A 13 49.73 -5.64 -31.59
C ILE A 13 48.98 -6.70 -32.41
N SER A 14 47.64 -6.70 -32.36
CA SER A 14 46.72 -7.04 -33.48
C SER A 14 45.28 -6.71 -33.07
N ARG A 15 44.70 -5.56 -33.45
CA ARG A 15 44.06 -5.23 -34.74
C ARG A 15 43.02 -6.25 -35.24
N SER A 16 41.74 -5.88 -35.13
CA SER A 16 40.86 -5.73 -36.30
C SER A 16 39.76 -4.69 -36.02
N ASN A 17 39.72 -3.64 -36.85
CA ASN A 17 38.59 -2.71 -36.97
C ASN A 17 37.82 -3.05 -38.25
N ALA A 18 36.49 -3.08 -38.19
CA ALA A 18 35.55 -2.81 -39.30
C ALA A 18 34.10 -2.99 -38.79
N ALA A 19 33.14 -2.14 -39.11
CA ALA A 19 33.22 -0.80 -39.72
C ALA A 19 31.95 -0.01 -39.34
N GLU A 20 32.11 1.29 -39.11
CA GLU A 20 30.99 2.23 -39.24
C GLU A 20 30.62 2.39 -40.72
N SER A 21 29.38 2.76 -41.00
CA SER A 21 29.04 3.35 -42.29
C SER A 21 27.95 4.40 -42.08
N GLU A 22 28.38 5.65 -42.18
CA GLU A 22 27.53 6.83 -42.12
C GLU A 22 26.58 6.89 -43.33
N MET A 23 25.41 7.51 -43.17
CA MET A 23 24.77 8.14 -44.32
C MET A 23 24.04 9.44 -43.96
N ALA A 24 24.83 10.52 -44.05
CA ALA A 24 24.48 11.84 -44.55
C ALA A 24 23.23 12.58 -44.03
N HIS A 25 23.50 13.75 -43.45
CA HIS A 25 22.58 14.89 -43.37
C HIS A 25 21.81 15.16 -44.67
N ARG A 26 20.55 15.54 -44.54
CA ARG A 26 19.93 16.59 -45.36
C ARG A 26 19.06 17.50 -44.51
N ASP A 27 19.28 18.80 -44.69
CA ASP A 27 18.47 19.86 -44.10
C ASP A 27 17.05 19.88 -44.68
N ALA A 28 16.06 20.13 -43.83
CA ALA A 28 14.76 20.67 -44.22
C ALA A 28 14.10 21.33 -42.99
N ASP A 29 13.98 22.67 -43.04
CA ASP A 29 13.31 23.48 -42.03
C ASP A 29 11.77 23.27 -42.04
N PRO A 30 11.04 23.68 -40.97
CA PRO A 30 9.67 23.23 -40.72
C PRO A 30 8.58 24.05 -41.42
N PRO A 31 7.36 23.49 -41.60
CA PRO A 31 6.18 24.27 -41.98
C PRO A 31 5.08 24.29 -40.89
N THR A 32 4.69 25.50 -40.51
CA THR A 32 3.33 25.89 -40.06
C THR A 32 3.12 27.36 -40.48
N PRO A 33 1.89 27.91 -40.63
CA PRO A 33 0.58 27.26 -40.81
C PRO A 33 -0.24 27.86 -42.00
N SER A 34 -1.33 27.19 -42.40
CA SER A 34 -2.46 27.75 -43.19
C SER A 34 -3.62 26.74 -43.12
N GLN A 35 -4.80 27.00 -42.52
CA GLN A 35 -5.87 27.97 -42.81
C GLN A 35 -6.56 27.83 -44.19
N GLU A 36 -7.89 28.02 -44.17
CA GLU A 36 -8.90 27.87 -45.26
C GLU A 36 -9.15 26.40 -45.68
N GLU A 37 -10.35 25.83 -45.79
CA GLU A 37 -11.78 26.27 -45.65
C GLU A 37 -12.58 25.14 -44.90
N ARG A 38 -13.84 25.22 -44.43
CA ARG A 38 -14.90 26.25 -44.28
C ARG A 38 -15.93 25.77 -43.21
N GLU A 39 -16.85 26.62 -42.78
CA GLU A 39 -18.14 26.22 -42.15
C GLU A 39 -19.21 25.89 -43.22
N PRO A 40 -20.38 25.36 -42.82
CA PRO A 40 -21.54 26.27 -42.83
C PRO A 40 -22.39 26.23 -41.56
N THR A 41 -22.77 27.41 -41.09
CA THR A 41 -23.81 27.65 -40.07
C THR A 41 -25.12 28.14 -40.71
N ALA A 42 -26.22 27.95 -39.97
CA ALA A 42 -27.53 28.61 -40.07
C ALA A 42 -28.64 28.13 -41.04
N SER A 43 -29.70 27.61 -40.38
CA SER A 43 -31.14 27.93 -40.56
C SER A 43 -31.92 27.56 -41.83
N GLU A 44 -32.90 26.65 -41.65
CA GLU A 44 -34.34 26.94 -41.87
C GLU A 44 -35.22 25.92 -41.10
N ASP A 45 -36.09 26.42 -40.19
CA ASP A 45 -37.14 25.72 -39.43
C ASP A 45 -38.53 26.12 -40.00
N PRO A 46 -39.67 25.49 -39.61
CA PRO A 46 -39.96 24.07 -39.34
C PRO A 46 -41.21 23.63 -40.18
N PRO A 47 -41.93 22.52 -39.83
CA PRO A 47 -43.16 22.73 -39.05
C PRO A 47 -43.57 21.65 -38.04
N ASP A 48 -44.27 22.13 -37.00
CA ASP A 48 -45.36 21.54 -36.22
C ASP A 48 -45.19 20.26 -35.36
N ALA A 49 -45.39 20.46 -34.05
CA ALA A 49 -45.67 19.43 -33.04
C ALA A 49 -47.18 19.05 -33.02
N PRO A 50 -47.53 17.91 -32.42
CA PRO A 50 -48.03 17.93 -31.04
C PRO A 50 -47.52 16.76 -30.19
N GLY A 51 -47.61 16.74 -28.86
CA GLY A 51 -48.12 17.72 -27.89
C GLY A 51 -47.84 17.20 -26.47
N ILE A 52 -47.79 18.09 -25.48
CA ILE A 52 -47.47 17.74 -24.08
C ILE A 52 -48.72 17.20 -23.39
N ASP A 53 -48.60 16.06 -22.71
CA ASP A 53 -49.48 15.69 -21.59
C ASP A 53 -48.65 15.07 -20.46
N ASN A 54 -48.95 15.48 -19.21
CA ASN A 54 -48.17 15.16 -18.01
C ASN A 54 -48.89 14.06 -17.16
N PRO A 55 -48.34 13.58 -16.03
CA PRO A 55 -48.33 12.15 -15.74
C PRO A 55 -49.57 11.64 -15.00
N ARG A 56 -49.86 10.34 -15.15
CA ARG A 56 -50.81 9.62 -14.29
C ARG A 56 -50.16 8.46 -13.54
N SER A 57 -50.04 8.68 -12.22
CA SER A 57 -50.11 7.71 -11.12
C SER A 57 -49.99 6.22 -11.47
N ILE A 58 -48.84 5.63 -11.14
CA ILE A 58 -48.71 4.17 -11.00
C ILE A 58 -49.58 3.72 -9.83
N THR A 59 -50.45 2.73 -10.07
CA THR A 59 -51.19 2.02 -9.02
C THR A 59 -50.95 0.52 -9.23
N ALA A 60 -50.83 -0.25 -8.15
CA ALA A 60 -50.35 -1.63 -8.19
C ALA A 60 -51.21 -2.59 -9.04
N PRO A 61 -50.63 -3.63 -9.68
CA PRO A 61 -51.38 -4.62 -10.44
C PRO A 61 -52.15 -5.56 -9.51
N ASN A 62 -53.42 -5.82 -9.84
CA ASN A 62 -54.22 -6.88 -9.21
C ASN A 62 -54.04 -8.20 -9.97
N GLU A 63 -53.85 -9.29 -9.23
CA GLU A 63 -53.82 -10.66 -9.74
C GLU A 63 -55.23 -11.11 -10.16
N ALA A 64 -55.61 -10.92 -11.44
CA ALA A 64 -56.92 -11.36 -11.94
C ALA A 64 -57.04 -11.69 -13.44
N GLU A 65 -56.10 -11.30 -14.31
CA GLU A 65 -56.26 -11.43 -15.79
C GLU A 65 -55.26 -12.40 -16.46
N ALA A 66 -54.60 -13.25 -15.67
CA ALA A 66 -53.64 -14.23 -16.16
C ALA A 66 -54.27 -15.54 -16.70
N GLU A 67 -55.45 -15.50 -17.33
CA GLU A 67 -56.13 -16.74 -17.80
C GLU A 67 -57.11 -16.59 -18.98
N THR A 68 -56.99 -15.57 -19.87
CA THR A 68 -57.89 -15.49 -21.06
C THR A 68 -57.27 -14.95 -22.36
N GLU A 69 -56.08 -15.39 -22.79
CA GLU A 69 -55.67 -15.17 -24.21
C GLU A 69 -54.73 -16.23 -24.81
N ALA A 70 -54.93 -17.50 -24.44
CA ALA A 70 -54.16 -18.64 -24.95
C ALA A 70 -54.85 -19.42 -26.12
N HIS A 71 -55.60 -18.74 -27.00
CA HIS A 71 -56.21 -19.38 -28.19
C HIS A 71 -56.42 -18.43 -29.38
N ALA A 72 -55.34 -18.07 -30.08
CA ALA A 72 -55.41 -17.42 -31.40
C ALA A 72 -54.17 -17.69 -32.28
N LEU A 73 -53.88 -18.97 -32.59
CA LEU A 73 -52.88 -19.32 -33.60
C LEU A 73 -53.54 -19.74 -34.94
N ALA A 74 -52.93 -19.26 -36.02
CA ALA A 74 -53.14 -19.57 -37.44
C ALA A 74 -54.10 -18.68 -38.26
N SER A 75 -53.49 -17.74 -38.99
CA SER A 75 -53.95 -17.33 -40.33
C SER A 75 -52.74 -17.32 -41.28
N PRO A 76 -52.66 -18.22 -42.27
CA PRO A 76 -51.53 -18.28 -43.18
C PRO A 76 -51.69 -17.26 -44.31
N GLY A 77 -50.91 -16.18 -44.30
CA GLY A 77 -51.03 -15.16 -45.36
C GLY A 77 -50.21 -13.89 -45.24
N SER A 78 -49.46 -13.66 -44.16
CA SER A 78 -48.53 -12.54 -44.05
C SER A 78 -47.13 -13.03 -43.70
N ALA A 79 -46.14 -12.61 -44.49
CA ALA A 79 -44.72 -12.70 -44.12
C ALA A 79 -44.40 -11.58 -43.11
N GLY A 80 -45.05 -11.64 -41.95
CA GLY A 80 -44.69 -10.80 -40.81
C GLY A 80 -43.34 -11.24 -40.29
N SER A 81 -42.33 -10.39 -40.42
CA SER A 81 -41.08 -10.54 -39.67
C SER A 81 -41.42 -10.55 -38.18
N LEU A 82 -41.12 -11.67 -37.51
CA LEU A 82 -41.16 -11.73 -36.06
C LEU A 82 -39.99 -10.89 -35.54
N GLU A 83 -40.24 -9.60 -35.32
CA GLU A 83 -39.28 -8.68 -34.71
C GLU A 83 -39.22 -9.02 -33.21
N VAL A 84 -38.38 -10.01 -32.88
CA VAL A 84 -38.02 -10.30 -31.50
C VAL A 84 -37.08 -9.19 -31.04
N VAL A 85 -37.65 -8.15 -30.44
CA VAL A 85 -36.89 -7.20 -29.63
C VAL A 85 -36.42 -7.98 -28.40
N LEU A 86 -35.23 -8.56 -28.50
CA LEU A 86 -34.48 -9.00 -27.33
C LEU A 86 -34.06 -7.73 -26.59
N ASP A 87 -34.55 -7.55 -25.35
CA ASP A 87 -33.90 -6.65 -24.42
C ASP A 87 -32.41 -7.01 -24.41
N VAL A 88 -31.54 -6.01 -24.63
CA VAL A 88 -30.10 -6.23 -24.70
C VAL A 88 -29.60 -6.60 -23.31
N THR A 89 -29.61 -7.89 -23.02
CA THR A 89 -28.96 -8.46 -21.85
C THR A 89 -27.46 -8.25 -22.00
N TYR A 90 -26.95 -7.20 -21.36
CA TYR A 90 -25.53 -6.93 -21.29
C TYR A 90 -24.81 -8.17 -20.77
N ASP A 91 -23.71 -8.55 -21.43
CA ASP A 91 -22.83 -9.61 -20.96
C ASP A 91 -22.07 -9.12 -19.72
N LEU A 92 -22.70 -9.30 -18.56
CA LEU A 92 -22.17 -8.93 -17.26
C LEU A 92 -20.85 -9.66 -16.96
N GLU A 93 -20.73 -10.92 -17.38
CA GLU A 93 -19.54 -11.74 -17.13
C GLU A 93 -18.34 -11.21 -17.92
N ALA A 94 -18.52 -10.97 -19.23
CA ALA A 94 -17.47 -10.35 -20.06
C ALA A 94 -17.11 -8.93 -19.60
N TYR A 95 -18.08 -8.15 -19.10
CA TYR A 95 -17.83 -6.84 -18.52
C TYR A 95 -16.97 -6.92 -17.25
N LEU A 96 -17.35 -7.78 -16.29
CA LEU A 96 -16.62 -7.96 -15.03
C LEU A 96 -15.23 -8.53 -15.27
N GLU A 97 -15.07 -9.47 -16.22
CA GLU A 97 -13.77 -10.00 -16.60
C GLU A 97 -12.84 -8.89 -17.15
N GLU A 98 -13.32 -8.07 -18.08
CA GLU A 98 -12.53 -6.97 -18.66
C GLU A 98 -12.19 -5.91 -17.60
N PHE A 99 -13.14 -5.53 -16.75
CA PHE A 99 -12.89 -4.60 -15.65
C PHE A 99 -11.83 -5.15 -14.68
N SER A 100 -12.01 -6.39 -14.21
CA SER A 100 -11.04 -7.10 -13.38
C SER A 100 -9.65 -7.19 -14.04
N ARG A 101 -9.60 -7.44 -15.35
CA ARG A 101 -8.34 -7.51 -16.12
C ARG A 101 -7.63 -6.16 -16.16
N LEU A 102 -8.36 -5.07 -16.38
CA LEU A 102 -7.81 -3.70 -16.35
C LEU A 102 -7.29 -3.35 -14.96
N ALA A 103 -8.07 -3.61 -13.90
CA ALA A 103 -7.69 -3.37 -12.51
C ALA A 103 -6.45 -4.20 -12.10
N ARG A 104 -6.37 -5.48 -12.48
CA ARG A 104 -5.20 -6.35 -12.22
C ARG A 104 -3.93 -5.90 -12.96
N LYS A 105 -4.07 -5.36 -14.17
CA LYS A 105 -2.96 -4.70 -14.89
C LYS A 105 -2.66 -3.29 -14.36
N GLY A 106 -3.44 -2.78 -13.41
CA GLY A 106 -3.33 -1.44 -12.83
C GLY A 106 -3.70 -0.31 -13.78
N ARG A 107 -4.42 -0.59 -14.88
CA ARG A 107 -4.94 0.42 -15.81
C ARG A 107 -6.24 1.02 -15.27
N PHE A 108 -6.17 1.60 -14.07
CA PHE A 108 -7.33 2.12 -13.33
C PHE A 108 -8.11 3.19 -14.10
N GLU A 109 -7.43 4.10 -14.79
CA GLU A 109 -8.07 5.13 -15.62
C GLU A 109 -8.98 4.50 -16.69
N ALA A 110 -8.55 3.38 -17.29
CA ALA A 110 -9.35 2.64 -18.27
C ALA A 110 -10.50 1.87 -17.62
N ALA A 111 -10.31 1.32 -16.42
CA ALA A 111 -11.37 0.63 -15.67
C ALA A 111 -12.47 1.62 -15.22
N VAL A 112 -12.08 2.79 -14.70
CA VAL A 112 -13.00 3.88 -14.32
C VAL A 112 -13.75 4.42 -15.55
N ALA A 113 -13.06 4.63 -16.68
CA ALA A 113 -13.71 5.01 -17.94
C ALA A 113 -14.71 3.95 -18.42
N LEU A 114 -14.38 2.66 -18.31
CA LEU A 114 -15.25 1.53 -18.64
C LEU A 114 -16.53 1.53 -17.77
N PHE A 115 -16.42 1.76 -16.45
CA PHE A 115 -17.57 1.88 -15.55
C PHE A 115 -18.46 3.11 -15.83
N HIS A 116 -17.86 4.24 -16.22
CA HIS A 116 -18.62 5.43 -16.61
C HIS A 116 -19.24 5.32 -18.01
N ALA A 117 -18.71 4.47 -18.89
CA ALA A 117 -19.34 4.13 -20.17
C ALA A 117 -20.55 3.20 -20.01
N CYS A 118 -20.68 2.49 -18.88
CA CYS A 118 -21.81 1.59 -18.66
C CYS A 118 -23.17 2.30 -18.56
N PRO A 119 -24.25 1.64 -19.03
CA PRO A 119 -25.62 2.04 -18.73
C PRO A 119 -25.87 2.15 -17.23
N PRO A 120 -26.75 3.06 -16.76
CA PRO A 120 -27.05 3.24 -15.35
C PRO A 120 -27.48 1.95 -14.63
N ASP A 121 -28.26 1.10 -15.29
CA ASP A 121 -28.77 -0.14 -14.70
C ASP A 121 -27.66 -1.15 -14.38
N LEU A 122 -26.70 -1.29 -15.30
CA LEU A 122 -25.51 -2.14 -15.13
C LEU A 122 -24.53 -1.52 -14.13
N ARG A 123 -24.31 -0.20 -14.19
CA ARG A 123 -23.44 0.53 -13.25
C ARG A 123 -23.83 0.32 -11.79
N MET A 124 -25.14 0.29 -11.52
CA MET A 124 -25.68 0.07 -10.19
C MET A 124 -25.82 -1.42 -9.82
N HIS A 125 -25.43 -2.36 -10.69
CA HIS A 125 -25.41 -3.79 -10.36
C HIS A 125 -24.43 -4.04 -9.20
N PRO A 126 -24.78 -4.87 -8.19
CA PRO A 126 -23.95 -5.11 -7.02
C PRO A 126 -22.47 -5.38 -7.33
N GLU A 127 -22.20 -6.30 -8.26
CA GLU A 127 -20.83 -6.72 -8.61
C GLU A 127 -20.05 -5.60 -9.31
N CYS A 128 -20.67 -4.87 -10.25
CA CYS A 128 -20.01 -3.76 -10.93
C CYS A 128 -19.68 -2.60 -9.96
N ALA A 129 -20.55 -2.35 -8.99
CA ALA A 129 -20.33 -1.32 -7.97
C ALA A 129 -19.29 -1.75 -6.92
N LEU A 130 -19.21 -3.05 -6.58
CA LEU A 130 -18.16 -3.63 -5.74
C LEU A 130 -16.78 -3.46 -6.40
N ASP A 131 -16.65 -3.89 -7.66
CA ASP A 131 -15.44 -3.76 -8.47
C ASP A 131 -15.02 -2.28 -8.63
N PHE A 132 -15.98 -1.36 -8.77
CA PHE A 132 -15.68 0.07 -8.85
C PHE A 132 -15.11 0.67 -7.55
N VAL A 133 -15.70 0.37 -6.38
CA VAL A 133 -15.16 0.88 -5.11
C VAL A 133 -13.81 0.25 -4.75
N ASP A 134 -13.60 -1.02 -5.13
CA ASP A 134 -12.29 -1.69 -5.04
C ASP A 134 -11.25 -0.99 -5.93
N ALA A 135 -11.61 -0.69 -7.19
CA ALA A 135 -10.74 0.01 -8.11
C ALA A 135 -10.36 1.41 -7.62
N LEU A 136 -11.31 2.23 -7.13
CA LEU A 136 -10.99 3.55 -6.56
C LEU A 136 -10.04 3.46 -5.36
N SER A 137 -10.25 2.46 -4.49
CA SER A 137 -9.38 2.21 -3.34
C SER A 137 -7.95 1.81 -3.76
N ARG A 138 -7.83 0.87 -4.70
CA ARG A 138 -6.54 0.38 -5.24
C ARG A 138 -5.81 1.42 -6.08
N GLN A 139 -6.54 2.25 -6.81
CA GLN A 139 -6.04 3.42 -7.55
C GLN A 139 -5.44 4.46 -6.60
N GLY A 140 -5.95 4.53 -5.36
CA GLY A 140 -5.63 5.56 -4.39
C GLY A 140 -6.41 6.85 -4.61
N ALA A 141 -7.57 6.78 -5.26
CA ALA A 141 -8.50 7.91 -5.45
C ALA A 141 -9.45 8.04 -4.25
N TYR A 142 -8.88 8.17 -3.03
CA TYR A 142 -9.62 8.16 -1.77
C TYR A 142 -10.62 9.31 -1.64
N GLY A 143 -10.33 10.49 -2.21
CA GLY A 143 -11.29 11.60 -2.32
C GLY A 143 -12.54 11.19 -3.10
N ALA A 144 -12.37 10.67 -4.32
CA ALA A 144 -13.48 10.18 -5.15
C ALA A 144 -14.24 9.01 -4.49
N LEU A 145 -13.54 8.14 -3.74
CA LEU A 145 -14.16 7.08 -2.94
C LEU A 145 -15.02 7.63 -1.79
N ALA A 146 -14.56 8.70 -1.12
CA ALA A 146 -15.33 9.37 -0.07
C ALA A 146 -16.55 10.12 -0.64
N ASP A 147 -16.39 10.80 -1.78
CA ASP A 147 -17.49 11.46 -2.50
C ASP A 147 -18.55 10.43 -2.95
N PHE A 148 -18.12 9.27 -3.47
CA PHE A 148 -19.01 8.17 -3.83
C PHE A 148 -19.72 7.60 -2.60
N ALA A 149 -19.02 7.40 -1.48
CA ALA A 149 -19.61 6.94 -0.22
C ALA A 149 -20.68 7.91 0.31
N ALA A 150 -20.44 9.22 0.21
CA ALA A 150 -21.37 10.27 0.64
C ALA A 150 -22.58 10.42 -0.30
N GLY A 151 -22.40 10.30 -1.62
CA GLY A 151 -23.45 10.48 -2.62
C GLY A 151 -24.29 9.23 -2.91
N GLU A 152 -23.64 8.12 -3.24
CA GLU A 152 -24.29 6.88 -3.71
C GLU A 152 -24.15 5.70 -2.72
N GLY A 153 -23.20 5.76 -1.78
CA GLY A 153 -22.90 4.68 -0.84
C GLY A 153 -24.13 4.16 -0.09
N ALA A 154 -25.03 5.03 0.39
CA ALA A 154 -26.26 4.61 1.06
C ALA A 154 -27.20 3.79 0.14
N ARG A 155 -27.25 4.11 -1.17
CA ARG A 155 -28.04 3.36 -2.15
C ARG A 155 -27.40 2.00 -2.45
N LEU A 156 -26.08 1.97 -2.62
CA LEU A 156 -25.32 0.74 -2.82
C LEU A 156 -25.52 -0.23 -1.64
N MET A 157 -25.31 0.25 -0.41
CA MET A 157 -25.51 -0.52 0.82
C MET A 157 -26.95 -1.07 0.93
N ALA A 158 -27.96 -0.27 0.56
CA ALA A 158 -29.35 -0.72 0.56
C ALA A 158 -29.63 -1.84 -0.45
N ARG A 159 -28.99 -1.85 -1.64
CA ARG A 159 -29.09 -2.96 -2.60
C ARG A 159 -28.36 -4.21 -2.11
N LEU A 160 -27.15 -4.05 -1.57
CA LEU A 160 -26.30 -5.16 -1.11
C LEU A 160 -26.92 -5.97 0.05
N ARG A 161 -27.86 -5.40 0.82
CA ARG A 161 -28.62 -6.14 1.85
C ARG A 161 -29.36 -7.37 1.30
N GLY A 162 -29.76 -7.36 0.03
CA GLY A 162 -30.34 -8.53 -0.64
C GLY A 162 -29.31 -9.61 -0.99
N CYS A 163 -28.02 -9.27 -1.05
CA CYS A 163 -26.91 -10.14 -1.42
C CYS A 163 -26.24 -10.82 -0.21
N GLY A 164 -26.60 -10.42 1.02
CA GLY A 164 -26.08 -10.98 2.27
C GLY A 164 -25.12 -10.06 3.03
N ALA A 165 -24.69 -10.49 4.21
CA ALA A 165 -23.91 -9.65 5.13
C ALA A 165 -22.47 -9.37 4.64
N ALA A 166 -21.79 -10.33 4.02
CA ALA A 166 -20.40 -10.16 3.60
C ALA A 166 -20.18 -9.04 2.55
N PRO A 167 -20.97 -8.92 1.46
CA PRO A 167 -20.84 -7.79 0.53
C PRO A 167 -21.11 -6.42 1.16
N VAL A 168 -22.11 -6.32 2.05
CA VAL A 168 -22.43 -5.09 2.79
C VAL A 168 -21.27 -4.68 3.69
N GLN A 169 -20.75 -5.62 4.48
CA GLN A 169 -19.62 -5.35 5.36
C GLN A 169 -18.33 -5.06 4.58
N TYR A 170 -18.12 -5.69 3.41
CA TYR A 170 -16.98 -5.41 2.55
C TYR A 170 -16.96 -3.94 2.10
N VAL A 171 -18.07 -3.43 1.55
CA VAL A 171 -18.16 -2.02 1.11
C VAL A 171 -17.99 -1.08 2.30
N ARG A 172 -18.59 -1.41 3.45
CA ARG A 172 -18.40 -0.63 4.69
C ARG A 172 -16.92 -0.53 5.07
N CYS A 173 -16.18 -1.64 4.99
CA CYS A 173 -14.74 -1.64 5.26
C CYS A 173 -13.93 -0.85 4.22
N VAL A 174 -14.27 -0.92 2.93
CA VAL A 174 -13.63 -0.10 1.88
C VAL A 174 -13.85 1.39 2.13
N PHE A 175 -15.07 1.80 2.48
CA PHE A 175 -15.38 3.19 2.80
C PHE A 175 -14.65 3.68 4.06
N GLU A 176 -14.54 2.88 5.12
CA GLU A 176 -13.76 3.26 6.31
C GLU A 176 -12.25 3.33 6.03
N LEU A 177 -11.71 2.46 5.19
CA LEU A 177 -10.32 2.58 4.72
C LEU A 177 -10.12 3.89 3.93
N GLY A 178 -11.05 4.22 3.03
CA GLY A 178 -11.04 5.50 2.30
C GLY A 178 -11.09 6.71 3.23
N ARG A 179 -12.03 6.75 4.17
CA ARG A 179 -12.16 7.80 5.19
C ARG A 179 -10.88 7.95 6.02
N TRP A 180 -10.27 6.84 6.43
CA TRP A 180 -8.99 6.88 7.15
C TRP A 180 -7.87 7.50 6.33
N ARG A 181 -7.75 7.21 5.02
CA ARG A 181 -6.75 7.87 4.16
C ARG A 181 -7.03 9.37 4.01
N VAL A 182 -8.30 9.75 3.92
CA VAL A 182 -8.74 11.16 3.76
C VAL A 182 -8.47 12.02 5.00
N CYS A 183 -8.90 11.59 6.20
CA CYS A 183 -8.85 12.41 7.41
C CYS A 183 -8.25 11.73 8.65
N GLY A 184 -7.68 10.53 8.51
CA GLY A 184 -7.13 9.77 9.65
C GLY A 184 -8.18 9.20 10.60
N ALA A 185 -9.48 9.41 10.35
CA ALA A 185 -10.56 8.91 11.19
C ALA A 185 -11.04 7.52 10.74
N VAL A 186 -11.27 6.64 11.72
CA VAL A 186 -11.99 5.36 11.54
C VAL A 186 -13.17 5.37 12.50
N ASP A 187 -14.38 5.20 11.99
CA ASP A 187 -15.55 5.05 12.86
C ASP A 187 -15.64 3.62 13.39
N GLY A 188 -15.32 3.43 14.68
CA GLY A 188 -15.38 2.14 15.36
C GLY A 188 -16.72 1.40 15.21
N SER A 189 -17.81 2.09 14.85
CA SER A 189 -19.10 1.48 14.51
C SER A 189 -19.01 0.43 13.39
N TRP A 190 -17.97 0.42 12.54
CA TRP A 190 -17.80 -0.61 11.52
C TRP A 190 -17.65 -2.03 12.08
N ARG A 191 -17.17 -2.17 13.32
CA ARG A 191 -17.14 -3.45 14.04
C ARG A 191 -18.51 -3.86 14.58
N GLU A 192 -19.44 -2.92 14.66
CA GLU A 192 -20.70 -3.02 15.39
C GLU A 192 -21.91 -3.12 14.43
N GLY A 193 -22.97 -3.74 14.94
CA GLY A 193 -24.20 -4.01 14.20
C GLY A 193 -24.35 -5.45 13.74
N VAL A 194 -25.58 -5.81 13.39
CA VAL A 194 -25.97 -7.18 13.01
C VAL A 194 -25.19 -7.65 11.77
N GLU A 195 -25.08 -6.80 10.75
CA GLU A 195 -24.36 -7.09 9.49
C GLU A 195 -22.88 -7.43 9.73
N ALA A 196 -22.20 -6.71 10.64
CA ALA A 196 -20.80 -7.00 11.00
C ALA A 196 -20.66 -8.33 11.76
N GLY A 197 -21.58 -8.63 12.68
CA GLY A 197 -21.62 -9.89 13.42
C GLY A 197 -21.92 -11.10 12.53
N ASP A 198 -22.86 -10.95 11.59
CA ASP A 198 -23.23 -11.98 10.63
C ASP A 198 -22.10 -12.24 9.63
N ALA A 199 -21.46 -11.20 9.09
CA ALA A 199 -20.33 -11.33 8.19
C ALA A 199 -19.13 -12.05 8.86
N ARG A 200 -18.79 -11.68 10.10
CA ARG A 200 -17.78 -12.38 10.91
C ARG A 200 -18.15 -13.85 11.15
N SER A 201 -19.44 -14.15 11.32
CA SER A 201 -19.93 -15.52 11.52
C SER A 201 -19.88 -16.35 10.24
N GLN A 202 -20.17 -15.75 9.07
CA GLN A 202 -20.02 -16.36 7.76
C GLN A 202 -18.56 -16.72 7.46
N LEU A 203 -17.63 -15.78 7.71
CA LEU A 203 -16.18 -16.03 7.55
C LEU A 203 -15.70 -17.20 8.41
N ARG A 204 -16.12 -17.29 9.68
CA ARG A 204 -15.76 -18.42 10.56
C ARG A 204 -16.35 -19.75 10.11
N ALA A 205 -17.62 -19.75 9.69
CA ALA A 205 -18.32 -20.99 9.34
C ALA A 205 -17.70 -21.72 8.14
N ASN A 206 -17.13 -20.97 7.19
CA ASN A 206 -16.58 -21.49 5.94
C ASN A 206 -15.11 -21.08 5.70
N PHE A 207 -14.32 -20.85 6.76
CA PHE A 207 -12.98 -20.24 6.65
C PHE A 207 -12.03 -20.93 5.65
N GLU A 208 -12.06 -22.27 5.56
CA GLU A 208 -11.23 -23.01 4.58
C GLU A 208 -11.67 -22.83 3.12
N ARG A 209 -12.86 -22.25 2.86
CA ARG A 209 -13.53 -22.23 1.55
C ARG A 209 -14.20 -20.88 1.25
N LEU A 210 -13.54 -19.80 1.64
CA LEU A 210 -14.03 -18.44 1.40
C LEU A 210 -14.12 -18.14 -0.10
N ASP A 211 -15.22 -17.53 -0.54
CA ASP A 211 -15.33 -16.95 -1.89
C ASP A 211 -14.46 -15.68 -2.04
N SER A 212 -14.40 -15.09 -3.23
CA SER A 212 -13.55 -13.91 -3.47
C SER A 212 -13.98 -12.68 -2.67
N VAL A 213 -15.29 -12.40 -2.54
CA VAL A 213 -15.79 -11.28 -1.74
C VAL A 213 -15.44 -11.49 -0.26
N GLN A 214 -15.55 -12.71 0.23
CA GLN A 214 -15.17 -13.09 1.59
C GLN A 214 -13.65 -12.97 1.84
N VAL A 215 -12.79 -13.33 0.88
CA VAL A 215 -11.33 -13.10 1.00
C VAL A 215 -11.02 -11.60 1.00
N GLN A 216 -11.60 -10.82 0.10
CA GLN A 216 -11.37 -9.37 0.07
C GLN A 216 -11.92 -8.67 1.33
N LEU A 217 -13.05 -9.14 1.88
CA LEU A 217 -13.54 -8.73 3.20
C LEU A 217 -12.54 -9.05 4.32
N LEU A 218 -11.99 -10.27 4.35
CA LEU A 218 -10.97 -10.66 5.33
C LEU A 218 -9.73 -9.75 5.23
N CYS A 219 -9.28 -9.45 4.00
CA CYS A 219 -8.17 -8.52 3.76
C CYS A 219 -8.45 -7.12 4.32
N ASN A 220 -9.63 -6.56 4.04
CA ASN A 220 -10.00 -5.23 4.51
C ASN A 220 -10.21 -5.15 6.03
N LEU A 221 -10.77 -6.21 6.64
CA LEU A 221 -10.87 -6.34 8.09
C LEU A 221 -9.49 -6.33 8.74
N MET A 222 -8.52 -7.09 8.19
CA MET A 222 -7.14 -7.13 8.70
C MET A 222 -6.40 -5.80 8.55
N GLN A 223 -6.62 -5.07 7.45
CA GLN A 223 -6.07 -3.72 7.26
C GLN A 223 -6.64 -2.73 8.28
N LEU A 224 -7.97 -2.68 8.43
CA LEU A 224 -8.62 -1.84 9.44
C LEU A 224 -8.24 -2.23 10.88
N ASP A 225 -8.08 -3.52 11.18
CA ASP A 225 -7.54 -3.99 12.47
C ASP A 225 -6.14 -3.45 12.72
N SER A 226 -5.28 -3.46 11.68
CA SER A 226 -3.92 -2.94 11.75
C SER A 226 -3.89 -1.42 11.99
N GLU A 227 -4.70 -0.63 11.28
CA GLU A 227 -4.71 0.83 11.48
C GLU A 227 -5.37 1.24 12.80
N VAL A 228 -6.42 0.54 13.25
CA VAL A 228 -7.03 0.77 14.56
C VAL A 228 -6.08 0.38 15.71
N GLU A 229 -5.25 -0.64 15.54
CA GLU A 229 -4.21 -0.96 16.53
C GLU A 229 -3.14 0.14 16.58
N ARG A 230 -2.67 0.64 15.43
CA ARG A 230 -1.73 1.78 15.38
C ARG A 230 -2.31 3.06 15.99
N SER A 231 -3.62 3.29 15.85
CA SER A 231 -4.26 4.52 16.33
C SER A 231 -4.67 4.50 17.82
N THR A 232 -4.70 3.35 18.49
CA THR A 232 -5.29 3.24 19.85
C THR A 232 -4.29 2.88 20.96
N LYS A 233 -4.50 3.47 22.15
CA LYS A 233 -3.78 3.12 23.41
C LYS A 233 -3.90 1.65 23.84
N ARG A 234 -4.66 0.80 23.14
CA ARG A 234 -5.14 -0.53 23.61
C ARG A 234 -4.63 -1.70 22.75
N HIS A 235 -3.35 -2.01 22.86
CA HIS A 235 -2.72 -3.24 22.33
C HIS A 235 -3.28 -4.59 22.88
N ARG A 236 -4.38 -4.57 23.67
CA ARG A 236 -4.83 -5.70 24.50
C ARG A 236 -6.31 -6.08 24.39
N ALA A 237 -7.09 -5.39 23.55
CA ALA A 237 -8.53 -5.64 23.41
C ALA A 237 -8.93 -6.03 21.98
N SER A 238 -8.42 -5.32 20.97
CA SER A 238 -8.63 -5.62 19.55
C SER A 238 -7.96 -6.93 19.13
N THR A 239 -6.77 -7.22 19.67
CA THR A 239 -5.99 -8.45 19.47
C THR A 239 -6.85 -9.68 19.66
N ARG A 240 -7.67 -9.70 20.73
CA ARG A 240 -8.51 -10.84 21.10
C ARG A 240 -9.71 -11.04 20.17
N GLU A 241 -10.17 -10.02 19.46
CA GLU A 241 -11.19 -10.16 18.41
C GLU A 241 -10.59 -10.58 17.06
N ALA A 242 -9.42 -10.05 16.71
CA ALA A 242 -8.67 -10.46 15.52
C ALA A 242 -8.27 -11.95 15.63
N GLU A 243 -7.68 -12.36 16.75
CA GLU A 243 -7.43 -13.76 17.13
C GLU A 243 -8.70 -14.63 17.09
N MET A 244 -9.88 -14.05 17.29
CA MET A 244 -11.15 -14.77 17.24
C MET A 244 -11.72 -14.87 15.82
N ILE A 245 -11.29 -14.03 14.86
CA ILE A 245 -11.61 -14.19 13.42
C ILE A 245 -10.60 -15.14 12.78
N MET A 246 -9.34 -15.11 13.22
CA MET A 246 -8.31 -16.07 12.79
C MET A 246 -8.73 -17.49 13.14
N GLY A 247 -8.92 -18.31 12.11
CA GLY A 247 -8.98 -19.75 12.27
C GLY A 247 -7.66 -20.31 12.84
N SER A 248 -7.69 -21.57 13.22
CA SER A 248 -6.50 -22.33 13.59
C SER A 248 -5.48 -22.35 12.45
N SER A 249 -4.21 -22.69 12.74
CA SER A 249 -3.19 -22.83 11.68
C SER A 249 -3.59 -23.85 10.60
N SER A 250 -4.42 -24.85 10.95
CA SER A 250 -5.02 -25.77 9.98
C SER A 250 -6.02 -25.10 9.05
N ASP A 251 -6.82 -24.13 9.54
CA ASP A 251 -7.89 -23.49 8.78
C ASP A 251 -7.27 -22.55 7.72
N TRP A 252 -6.20 -21.82 8.09
CA TRP A 252 -5.39 -21.02 7.15
C TRP A 252 -4.75 -21.86 6.06
N HIS A 253 -4.18 -23.01 6.42
CA HIS A 253 -3.62 -23.94 5.46
C HIS A 253 -4.70 -24.63 4.58
N GLY A 254 -5.91 -24.81 5.12
CA GLY A 254 -7.10 -25.23 4.37
C GLY A 254 -7.52 -24.19 3.32
N LEU A 255 -7.60 -22.92 3.71
CA LEU A 255 -7.87 -21.80 2.81
C LEU A 255 -6.82 -21.69 1.71
N TYR A 256 -5.52 -21.80 2.04
CA TYR A 256 -4.44 -21.85 1.03
C TYR A 256 -4.66 -22.97 0.00
N LYS A 257 -4.96 -24.19 0.46
CA LYS A 257 -5.25 -25.33 -0.42
C LYS A 257 -6.50 -25.10 -1.28
N HIS A 258 -7.54 -24.47 -0.75
CA HIS A 258 -8.73 -24.13 -1.52
C HIS A 258 -8.43 -23.12 -2.63
N LEU A 259 -7.76 -22.00 -2.30
CA LEU A 259 -7.38 -20.96 -3.26
C LEU A 259 -6.46 -21.52 -4.35
N LEU A 260 -5.48 -22.35 -3.98
CA LEU A 260 -4.63 -23.08 -4.92
C LEU A 260 -5.47 -23.99 -5.82
N SER A 261 -6.30 -24.90 -5.27
CA SER A 261 -7.09 -25.84 -6.07
C SER A 261 -8.11 -25.19 -7.02
N THR A 262 -8.46 -23.92 -6.80
CA THR A 262 -9.39 -23.13 -7.61
C THR A 262 -8.69 -22.10 -8.51
N ASN A 263 -7.35 -22.12 -8.58
CA ASN A 263 -6.51 -21.18 -9.32
C ASN A 263 -6.75 -19.69 -8.98
N ARG A 264 -7.15 -19.38 -7.74
CA ARG A 264 -7.50 -18.03 -7.27
C ARG A 264 -6.27 -17.26 -6.76
N ILE A 265 -5.27 -17.11 -7.63
CA ILE A 265 -3.98 -16.51 -7.24
C ILE A 265 -4.09 -15.03 -6.84
N TRP A 266 -4.99 -14.26 -7.45
CA TRP A 266 -5.18 -12.84 -7.09
C TRP A 266 -5.74 -12.67 -5.68
N ASP A 267 -6.69 -13.51 -5.27
CA ASP A 267 -7.17 -13.56 -3.88
C ASP A 267 -6.05 -13.96 -2.91
N MET A 268 -5.21 -14.92 -3.31
CA MET A 268 -4.04 -15.30 -2.51
C MET A 268 -3.00 -14.17 -2.40
N ARG A 269 -2.79 -13.40 -3.46
CA ARG A 269 -1.91 -12.22 -3.49
C ARG A 269 -2.42 -11.13 -2.56
N ASP A 270 -3.70 -10.79 -2.64
CA ASP A 270 -4.33 -9.78 -1.78
C ASP A 270 -4.29 -10.21 -0.30
N LEU A 271 -4.57 -11.49 -0.02
CA LEU A 271 -4.49 -12.07 1.32
C LEU A 271 -3.06 -12.04 1.88
N PHE A 272 -2.05 -12.39 1.08
CA PHE A 272 -0.66 -12.26 1.50
C PHE A 272 -0.26 -10.81 1.77
N HIS A 273 -0.71 -9.85 0.98
CA HIS A 273 -0.43 -8.43 1.22
C HIS A 273 -1.03 -7.98 2.58
N ALA A 274 -2.28 -8.36 2.86
CA ALA A 274 -2.90 -8.08 4.17
C ALA A 274 -2.17 -8.77 5.34
N LEU A 275 -1.75 -10.03 5.17
CA LEU A 275 -0.96 -10.76 6.17
C LEU A 275 0.41 -10.13 6.41
N TYR A 276 1.12 -9.73 5.34
CA TYR A 276 2.43 -9.07 5.41
C TYR A 276 2.36 -7.75 6.16
N SER A 277 1.35 -6.91 5.92
CA SER A 277 1.18 -5.62 6.59
C SER A 277 0.73 -5.70 8.06
N ARG A 278 0.23 -6.88 8.49
CA ARG A 278 -0.38 -7.11 9.81
C ARG A 278 0.52 -7.89 10.77
N TYR A 279 1.11 -8.97 10.30
CA TYR A 279 1.92 -9.93 11.09
C TYR A 279 3.36 -10.01 10.62
N GLY A 280 3.58 -9.74 9.33
CA GLY A 280 4.89 -9.80 8.73
C GLY A 280 5.13 -10.95 7.76
N VAL A 281 6.25 -10.87 7.04
CA VAL A 281 6.56 -11.79 5.94
C VAL A 281 6.74 -13.23 6.44
N ALA A 282 7.51 -13.44 7.52
CA ALA A 282 7.75 -14.77 8.06
C ALA A 282 6.48 -15.42 8.64
N ASP A 283 5.68 -14.66 9.39
CA ASP A 283 4.44 -15.19 9.98
C ASP A 283 3.36 -15.46 8.93
N ALA A 284 3.21 -14.60 7.92
CA ALA A 284 2.30 -14.83 6.81
C ALA A 284 2.62 -16.13 6.04
N ILE A 285 3.93 -16.36 5.78
CA ILE A 285 4.43 -17.59 5.16
C ILE A 285 4.11 -18.80 6.07
N LYS A 286 4.39 -18.69 7.38
CA LYS A 286 4.16 -19.76 8.35
C LYS A 286 2.68 -20.14 8.47
N LEU A 287 1.80 -19.14 8.66
CA LEU A 287 0.34 -19.33 8.76
C LEU A 287 -0.24 -20.05 7.53
N SER A 288 0.30 -19.78 6.34
CA SER A 288 -0.21 -20.34 5.08
C SER A 288 0.34 -21.74 4.75
N LEU A 289 1.59 -22.03 5.13
CA LEU A 289 2.37 -23.15 4.59
C LEU A 289 2.87 -24.17 5.63
N ASP A 290 2.79 -23.88 6.92
CA ASP A 290 3.32 -24.76 7.98
C ASP A 290 2.30 -25.85 8.36
N ASP A 291 2.40 -27.01 7.72
CA ASP A 291 1.60 -28.20 8.05
C ASP A 291 2.12 -28.83 9.35
N GLN A 292 1.44 -28.54 10.47
CA GLN A 292 1.82 -28.82 11.86
C GLN A 292 2.05 -30.31 12.23
N LYS A 293 2.11 -31.23 11.25
CA LYS A 293 2.28 -32.68 11.44
C LYS A 293 3.31 -33.35 10.53
N ARG A 294 4.41 -32.67 10.19
CA ARG A 294 5.66 -33.35 9.84
C ARG A 294 6.72 -33.18 10.93
N VAL A 295 6.65 -34.08 11.91
CA VAL A 295 7.79 -34.40 12.79
C VAL A 295 8.91 -34.93 11.89
N ILE A 296 9.82 -34.04 11.49
CA ILE A 296 11.14 -34.45 11.01
C ILE A 296 11.83 -35.09 12.22
N PRO A 297 12.33 -36.34 12.14
CA PRO A 297 13.03 -36.96 13.26
C PRO A 297 14.22 -36.09 13.68
N SER A 298 14.18 -35.59 14.91
CA SER A 298 15.26 -34.78 15.48
C SER A 298 16.56 -35.59 15.47
N GLY A 299 17.51 -35.18 14.61
CA GLY A 299 18.74 -35.93 14.35
C GLY A 299 19.23 -35.95 12.89
N ALA A 300 18.51 -35.39 11.92
CA ALA A 300 18.90 -35.47 10.50
C ALA A 300 18.73 -34.20 9.65
N LEU A 301 19.00 -33.01 10.21
CA LEU A 301 19.53 -31.85 9.48
C LEU A 301 20.12 -30.84 10.47
N GLY A 302 21.16 -30.09 10.08
CA GLY A 302 21.73 -29.02 10.91
C GLY A 302 20.74 -27.86 11.12
N SER A 303 20.89 -27.12 12.21
CA SER A 303 19.94 -26.11 12.72
C SER A 303 19.72 -24.86 11.86
N ASP A 304 20.30 -24.78 10.66
CA ASP A 304 20.40 -23.54 9.91
C ASP A 304 19.62 -23.63 8.57
N ASN A 305 18.63 -22.74 8.40
CA ASN A 305 17.87 -22.47 7.16
C ASN A 305 16.63 -23.35 6.81
N SER A 306 16.03 -24.12 7.72
CA SER A 306 14.81 -24.90 7.40
C SER A 306 13.57 -24.05 7.13
N ASP A 307 13.32 -23.05 8.00
CA ASP A 307 11.98 -22.46 8.21
C ASP A 307 11.53 -21.50 7.09
N LEU A 308 12.44 -21.13 6.19
CA LEU A 308 12.19 -20.17 5.11
C LEU A 308 12.16 -20.82 3.71
N ASN A 309 12.22 -22.14 3.62
CA ASN A 309 11.94 -22.87 2.36
C ASN A 309 10.47 -22.83 1.94
N GLY A 310 9.56 -22.34 2.81
CA GLY A 310 8.12 -22.25 2.52
C GLY A 310 7.81 -21.43 1.27
N TRP A 311 8.40 -20.24 1.09
CA TRP A 311 8.07 -19.39 -0.07
C TRP A 311 8.51 -20.01 -1.41
N PHE A 312 9.60 -20.80 -1.43
CA PHE A 312 9.95 -21.58 -2.62
C PHE A 312 8.87 -22.61 -2.94
N ARG A 313 8.30 -23.27 -1.92
CA ARG A 313 7.18 -24.19 -2.13
C ARG A 313 5.95 -23.48 -2.69
N PHE A 314 5.64 -22.28 -2.18
CA PHE A 314 4.57 -21.43 -2.73
C PHE A 314 4.78 -21.15 -4.23
N VAL A 315 5.95 -20.67 -4.65
CA VAL A 315 6.20 -20.37 -6.09
C VAL A 315 6.07 -21.64 -6.94
N LEU A 316 6.52 -22.80 -6.43
CA LEU A 316 6.38 -24.08 -7.13
C LEU A 316 4.92 -24.53 -7.25
N ASP A 317 4.11 -24.40 -6.18
CA ASP A 317 2.69 -24.75 -6.20
C ASP A 317 1.94 -24.01 -7.32
N TRP A 318 2.08 -22.67 -7.37
CA TRP A 318 1.37 -21.84 -8.36
C TRP A 318 1.95 -21.93 -9.79
N THR A 319 3.20 -22.37 -9.97
CA THR A 319 3.79 -22.54 -11.32
C THR A 319 3.68 -23.95 -11.89
N GLN A 320 3.38 -24.96 -11.06
CA GLN A 320 3.31 -26.36 -11.50
C GLN A 320 1.90 -26.95 -11.51
N CYS A 321 0.96 -26.42 -10.73
CA CYS A 321 -0.40 -26.98 -10.63
C CYS A 321 -1.31 -26.63 -11.82
N PHE A 322 -1.02 -25.55 -12.57
CA PHE A 322 -1.89 -25.04 -13.64
C PHE A 322 -1.12 -24.71 -14.92
N PRO A 323 -1.79 -24.70 -16.09
CA PRO A 323 -1.23 -24.11 -17.31
C PRO A 323 -0.85 -22.66 -17.05
N ARG A 324 0.40 -22.30 -17.33
CA ARG A 324 0.94 -20.96 -17.07
C ARG A 324 0.29 -19.92 -17.98
N ASP A 325 -0.42 -18.96 -17.39
CA ASP A 325 -1.06 -17.85 -18.08
C ASP A 325 -0.45 -16.48 -17.67
N GLU A 326 -0.80 -15.43 -18.42
CA GLU A 326 -0.29 -14.07 -18.17
C GLU A 326 -0.76 -13.52 -16.80
N SER A 327 -1.97 -13.90 -16.37
CA SER A 327 -2.57 -13.45 -15.11
C SER A 327 -1.80 -13.96 -13.89
N THR A 328 -1.42 -15.24 -13.89
CA THR A 328 -0.63 -15.87 -12.83
C THR A 328 0.79 -15.29 -12.77
N ASP A 329 1.42 -15.08 -13.92
CA ASP A 329 2.75 -14.43 -14.00
C ASP A 329 2.73 -13.02 -13.39
N PHE A 330 1.67 -12.23 -13.65
CA PHE A 330 1.52 -10.91 -13.03
C PHE A 330 1.31 -10.96 -11.51
N ALA A 331 0.48 -11.89 -11.02
CA ALA A 331 0.22 -12.01 -9.58
C ALA A 331 1.46 -12.49 -8.81
N LEU A 332 2.23 -13.44 -9.37
CA LEU A 332 3.51 -13.90 -8.80
C LEU A 332 4.57 -12.79 -8.82
N LEU A 333 4.62 -11.98 -9.89
CA LEU A 333 5.50 -10.82 -9.97
C LEU A 333 5.19 -9.80 -8.87
N ASP A 334 3.93 -9.39 -8.74
CA ASP A 334 3.48 -8.41 -7.73
C ASP A 334 3.79 -8.87 -6.30
N LEU A 335 3.52 -10.15 -6.00
CA LEU A 335 3.74 -10.74 -4.69
C LEU A 335 5.24 -10.85 -4.33
N LEU A 336 6.07 -11.39 -5.22
CA LEU A 336 7.51 -11.56 -4.97
C LEU A 336 8.22 -10.22 -4.80
N VAL A 337 7.80 -9.21 -5.57
CA VAL A 337 8.30 -7.83 -5.46
C VAL A 337 7.86 -7.21 -4.13
N THR A 338 6.58 -7.33 -3.77
CA THR A 338 6.05 -6.78 -2.52
C THR A 338 6.71 -7.43 -1.30
N MET A 339 6.89 -8.75 -1.31
CA MET A 339 7.63 -9.49 -0.28
C MET A 339 9.09 -9.00 -0.18
N SER A 340 9.77 -8.81 -1.30
CA SER A 340 11.16 -8.34 -1.34
C SER A 340 11.30 -6.92 -0.79
N LEU A 341 10.32 -6.05 -1.03
CA LEU A 341 10.28 -4.68 -0.50
C LEU A 341 9.94 -4.63 0.99
N GLN A 342 9.00 -5.45 1.47
CA GLN A 342 8.65 -5.52 2.90
C GLN A 342 9.79 -6.08 3.76
N LEU A 343 10.67 -6.90 3.18
CA LEU A 343 11.86 -7.42 3.87
C LEU A 343 13.04 -6.41 3.97
N LEU A 344 12.95 -5.23 3.34
CA LEU A 344 13.97 -4.19 3.47
C LEU A 344 13.74 -3.36 4.73
N SER A 345 14.65 -3.42 5.69
CA SER A 345 14.72 -2.37 6.72
C SER A 345 15.40 -1.11 6.20
N HIS A 346 14.98 0.04 6.73
CA HIS A 346 15.70 1.31 6.66
C HIS A 346 16.71 1.47 7.82
N GLY A 347 17.10 0.35 8.46
CA GLY A 347 18.05 0.28 9.57
C GLY A 347 19.49 0.12 9.11
N ARG A 348 20.40 -0.09 10.07
CA ARG A 348 21.85 0.00 9.88
C ARG A 348 22.41 -1.04 8.90
N GLU A 349 21.98 -2.30 8.98
CA GLU A 349 22.22 -3.35 7.99
C GLU A 349 21.11 -4.42 8.01
N ASN A 350 20.66 -4.88 6.83
CA ASN A 350 19.81 -6.07 6.72
C ASN A 350 20.62 -7.35 7.02
N ALA A 351 20.06 -8.30 7.76
CA ALA A 351 20.73 -9.57 8.05
C ALA A 351 20.96 -10.41 6.77
N GLU A 352 22.05 -11.18 6.73
CA GLU A 352 22.49 -11.86 5.51
C GLU A 352 21.47 -12.91 4.99
N ALA A 353 20.75 -13.57 5.90
CA ALA A 353 19.63 -14.44 5.56
C ALA A 353 18.52 -13.68 4.79
N ILE A 354 18.21 -12.44 5.20
CA ILE A 354 17.22 -11.58 4.55
C ILE A 354 17.68 -11.20 3.14
N LYS A 355 18.94 -10.74 3.00
CA LYS A 355 19.53 -10.41 1.69
C LYS A 355 19.44 -11.59 0.73
N LYS A 356 19.71 -12.81 1.21
CA LYS A 356 19.59 -14.05 0.43
C LYS A 356 18.15 -14.32 -0.04
N ILE A 357 17.15 -14.15 0.84
CA ILE A 357 15.72 -14.32 0.48
C ILE A 357 15.33 -13.28 -0.58
N ILE A 358 15.66 -12.01 -0.37
CA ILE A 358 15.40 -10.92 -1.32
C ILE A 358 16.05 -11.23 -2.68
N ALA A 359 17.32 -11.63 -2.71
CA ALA A 359 18.02 -11.96 -3.94
C ALA A 359 17.36 -13.14 -4.69
N GLN A 360 16.92 -14.17 -3.97
CA GLN A 360 16.23 -15.32 -4.53
C GLN A 360 14.83 -14.95 -5.06
N ALA A 361 14.03 -14.23 -4.29
CA ALA A 361 12.70 -13.77 -4.67
C ALA A 361 12.76 -12.85 -5.91
N MET A 362 13.70 -11.89 -5.93
CA MET A 362 13.95 -11.03 -7.09
C MET A 362 14.48 -11.79 -8.31
N THR A 363 15.22 -12.88 -8.12
CA THR A 363 15.62 -13.77 -9.24
C THR A 363 14.40 -14.40 -9.90
N HIS A 364 13.42 -14.88 -9.13
CA HIS A 364 12.16 -15.36 -9.69
C HIS A 364 11.32 -14.23 -10.32
N ALA A 365 11.22 -13.08 -9.66
CA ALA A 365 10.52 -11.90 -10.19
C ALA A 365 11.11 -11.46 -11.55
N ASN A 366 12.43 -11.48 -11.72
CA ASN A 366 13.08 -11.18 -13.00
C ASN A 366 12.66 -12.14 -14.12
N HIS A 367 12.52 -13.45 -13.84
CA HIS A 367 12.05 -14.41 -14.83
C HIS A 367 10.61 -14.11 -15.27
N PHE A 368 9.72 -13.76 -14.34
CA PHE A 368 8.35 -13.36 -14.67
C PHE A 368 8.30 -12.05 -15.46
N ALA A 369 9.03 -11.01 -15.02
CA ALA A 369 9.09 -9.72 -15.72
C ALA A 369 9.61 -9.85 -17.16
N ILE A 370 10.68 -10.62 -17.38
CA ILE A 370 11.21 -10.91 -18.73
C ILE A 370 10.19 -11.69 -19.57
N SER A 371 9.56 -12.72 -19.00
CA SER A 371 8.54 -13.52 -19.68
C SER A 371 7.35 -12.67 -20.14
N LEU A 372 6.85 -11.80 -19.26
CA LEU A 372 5.74 -10.89 -19.53
C LEU A 372 6.07 -9.86 -20.61
N SER A 373 7.27 -9.27 -20.59
CA SER A 373 7.68 -8.26 -21.58
C SER A 373 7.98 -8.84 -22.96
N LEU A 374 8.48 -10.08 -23.02
CA LEU A 374 8.68 -10.81 -24.29
C LEU A 374 7.35 -11.32 -24.88
N GLY A 375 6.40 -11.72 -24.02
CA GLY A 375 5.08 -12.18 -24.46
C GLY A 375 4.21 -11.06 -25.03
N ASN A 376 4.21 -9.87 -24.40
CA ASN A 376 3.59 -8.67 -24.92
C ASN A 376 4.35 -7.41 -24.45
N PRO A 377 4.97 -6.63 -25.36
CA PRO A 377 5.70 -5.42 -25.00
C PRO A 377 4.88 -4.35 -24.25
N GLU A 378 3.55 -4.32 -24.37
CA GLU A 378 2.72 -3.41 -23.57
C GLU A 378 2.75 -3.72 -22.07
N ASN A 379 3.14 -4.94 -21.68
CA ASN A 379 3.18 -5.35 -20.28
C ASN A 379 4.21 -4.57 -19.46
N VAL A 380 5.18 -3.91 -20.08
CA VAL A 380 6.13 -3.03 -19.37
C VAL A 380 5.46 -1.80 -18.75
N GLN A 381 4.23 -1.48 -19.17
CA GLN A 381 3.44 -0.37 -18.64
C GLN A 381 2.47 -0.81 -17.51
N THR A 382 2.38 -2.09 -17.13
CA THR A 382 1.41 -2.53 -16.09
C THR A 382 1.98 -2.34 -14.68
N SER A 383 1.11 -2.13 -13.69
CA SER A 383 1.54 -1.85 -12.32
C SER A 383 2.43 -2.92 -11.67
N PRO A 384 2.24 -4.24 -11.87
CA PRO A 384 3.18 -5.25 -11.38
C PRO A 384 4.59 -5.10 -11.98
N TYR A 385 4.70 -4.75 -13.26
CA TYR A 385 6.00 -4.52 -13.92
C TYR A 385 6.64 -3.22 -13.46
N LEU A 386 5.85 -2.15 -13.30
CA LEU A 386 6.33 -0.88 -12.78
C LEU A 386 6.80 -1.01 -11.32
N LYS A 387 6.05 -1.70 -10.45
CA LYS A 387 6.50 -2.06 -9.08
C LYS A 387 7.80 -2.85 -9.10
N TRP A 388 7.96 -3.83 -9.99
CA TRP A 388 9.22 -4.56 -10.17
C TRP A 388 10.37 -3.62 -10.54
N ALA A 389 10.15 -2.71 -11.49
CA ALA A 389 11.16 -1.73 -11.89
C ALA A 389 11.52 -0.76 -10.75
N LEU A 390 10.54 -0.29 -9.97
CA LEU A 390 10.74 0.51 -8.76
C LEU A 390 11.53 -0.26 -7.70
N ALA A 391 11.21 -1.54 -7.47
CA ALA A 391 11.92 -2.37 -6.51
C ALA A 391 13.39 -2.55 -6.88
N HIS A 392 13.73 -2.67 -8.16
CA HIS A 392 15.12 -2.61 -8.61
C HIS A 392 15.80 -1.28 -8.27
N GLN A 393 15.11 -0.14 -8.34
CA GLN A 393 15.69 1.14 -7.92
C GLN A 393 15.93 1.19 -6.40
N ARG A 394 14.93 0.77 -5.60
CA ARG A 394 15.01 0.69 -4.13
C ARG A 394 16.12 -0.26 -3.68
N LEU A 395 16.24 -1.44 -4.28
CA LEU A 395 17.30 -2.42 -4.01
C LEU A 395 18.68 -1.93 -4.45
N ALA A 396 18.78 -1.24 -5.59
CA ALA A 396 20.03 -0.62 -6.05
C ALA A 396 20.53 0.52 -5.13
N ARG A 397 19.63 1.08 -4.31
CA ARG A 397 19.93 2.05 -3.26
C ARG A 397 20.29 1.37 -1.94
N GLU A 398 19.41 0.52 -1.38
CA GLU A 398 19.58 -0.06 -0.04
C GLU A 398 20.57 -1.26 0.01
N LEU A 399 20.74 -2.01 -1.09
CA LEU A 399 21.65 -3.17 -1.20
C LEU A 399 22.61 -3.04 -2.39
N PRO A 400 23.48 -2.01 -2.45
CA PRO A 400 24.34 -1.78 -3.59
C PRO A 400 25.49 -2.80 -3.65
N ILE A 401 25.82 -3.24 -4.87
CA ILE A 401 26.95 -4.17 -5.15
C ILE A 401 28.28 -3.66 -4.57
N ASN A 402 28.44 -2.34 -4.48
CA ASN A 402 29.56 -1.71 -3.78
C ASN A 402 29.10 -1.18 -2.42
N VAL A 403 29.46 -1.88 -1.35
CA VAL A 403 29.10 -1.57 0.05
C VAL A 403 29.53 -0.14 0.48
N ARG A 404 30.51 0.48 -0.19
CA ARG A 404 30.85 1.90 0.05
C ARG A 404 29.79 2.90 -0.42
N ARG A 405 28.73 2.43 -1.09
CA ARG A 405 27.57 3.22 -1.55
C ARG A 405 26.32 2.98 -0.73
N THR A 406 26.33 2.08 0.26
CA THR A 406 25.18 1.82 1.13
C THR A 406 24.78 3.12 1.84
N PRO A 407 23.48 3.48 1.87
CA PRO A 407 22.98 4.63 2.59
C PRO A 407 23.46 4.65 4.05
N SER A 408 24.20 5.69 4.42
CA SER A 408 24.64 5.85 5.80
C SER A 408 23.82 6.94 6.47
N TYR A 409 22.74 6.55 7.14
CA TYR A 409 21.97 7.43 8.02
C TYR A 409 22.75 7.83 9.30
N ALA A 410 24.05 7.50 9.40
CA ALA A 410 24.89 7.78 10.56
C ALA A 410 25.05 9.28 10.87
N TYR A 411 24.78 10.18 9.91
CA TYR A 411 24.71 11.61 10.18
C TYR A 411 23.44 11.99 10.97
N LEU A 412 22.29 11.38 10.65
CA LEU A 412 21.04 11.53 11.41
C LEU A 412 21.19 11.00 12.84
N ALA A 413 21.87 9.86 13.00
CA ALA A 413 22.14 9.26 14.33
C ALA A 413 23.05 10.12 15.23
N ARG A 414 23.73 11.14 14.69
CA ARG A 414 24.53 12.10 15.46
C ARG A 414 23.75 13.36 15.85
N ALA A 415 22.54 13.54 15.34
CA ALA A 415 21.71 14.70 15.61
C ALA A 415 20.94 14.58 16.93
N ALA A 416 20.58 15.72 17.51
CA ALA A 416 19.76 15.81 18.72
C ALA A 416 18.27 15.63 18.38
N GLY A 417 17.89 14.44 17.95
CA GLY A 417 16.52 14.09 17.59
C GLY A 417 16.34 12.61 17.28
N ILE A 418 15.13 12.26 16.87
CA ILE A 418 14.68 10.90 16.61
C ILE A 418 14.17 10.84 15.18
N VAL A 419 14.53 9.78 14.46
CA VAL A 419 14.03 9.52 13.11
C VAL A 419 13.01 8.39 13.18
N ILE A 420 11.81 8.64 12.68
CA ILE A 420 10.68 7.72 12.69
C ILE A 420 10.41 7.25 11.26
N TRP A 421 10.30 5.94 11.10
CA TRP A 421 10.01 5.29 9.83
C TRP A 421 8.61 4.66 9.87
N ASN A 422 7.58 5.47 9.56
CA ASN A 422 6.17 5.06 9.42
C ASN A 422 5.79 4.70 7.96
N SER A 423 6.73 4.88 7.03
CA SER A 423 6.57 4.69 5.58
C SER A 423 7.96 4.65 4.92
N ASN A 424 8.03 4.61 3.59
CA ASN A 424 9.29 4.77 2.86
C ASN A 424 9.87 6.21 2.94
N LEU A 425 9.25 7.14 3.68
CA LEU A 425 9.82 8.45 3.99
C LEU A 425 10.13 8.59 5.50
N PRO A 426 11.31 9.13 5.86
CA PRO A 426 11.70 9.38 7.25
C PRO A 426 11.08 10.67 7.79
N ILE A 427 10.61 10.63 9.04
CA ILE A 427 10.19 11.82 9.79
C ILE A 427 11.23 12.10 10.88
N PHE A 428 11.87 13.27 10.87
CA PHE A 428 12.79 13.68 11.94
C PHE A 428 12.08 14.58 12.94
N VAL A 429 12.03 14.14 14.20
CA VAL A 429 11.50 14.91 15.32
C VAL A 429 12.66 15.37 16.20
N PRO A 430 12.86 16.69 16.39
CA PRO A 430 13.86 17.20 17.32
C PRO A 430 13.42 16.90 18.76
N VAL A 431 14.36 16.49 19.62
CA VAL A 431 14.03 16.08 21.01
C VAL A 431 14.93 16.78 22.03
N GLY A 432 14.30 17.45 22.99
CA GLY A 432 14.94 18.12 24.12
C GLY A 432 15.02 19.65 23.98
N SER A 433 15.41 20.32 25.06
CA SER A 433 15.59 21.79 25.12
C SER A 433 16.74 22.32 24.27
N VAL A 434 17.37 21.48 23.46
CA VAL A 434 18.59 21.77 22.70
C VAL A 434 18.25 22.11 21.25
N HIS A 435 17.36 23.09 21.08
CA HIS A 435 16.99 23.64 19.76
C HIS A 435 18.19 24.33 19.05
N ASP A 436 19.31 24.52 19.75
CA ASP A 436 20.55 25.16 19.26
C ASP A 436 21.61 24.20 18.69
N ARG A 437 21.53 22.87 18.90
CA ARG A 437 22.56 21.95 18.39
C ARG A 437 22.29 21.51 16.97
N GLY A 438 22.59 22.39 16.03
CA GLY A 438 22.89 22.10 14.62
C GLY A 438 21.78 21.34 13.89
N ARG A 439 20.96 22.08 13.11
CA ARG A 439 19.96 21.48 12.22
C ARG A 439 20.58 20.40 11.32
N VAL A 440 19.89 19.27 11.23
CA VAL A 440 20.14 18.25 10.22
C VAL A 440 19.90 18.85 8.85
N THR A 441 20.83 18.66 7.92
CA THR A 441 20.59 18.82 6.49
C THR A 441 20.48 17.43 5.89
N TRP A 442 19.46 17.16 5.09
CA TRP A 442 19.32 15.90 4.37
C TRP A 442 20.49 15.68 3.39
N GLU A 443 21.20 14.57 3.53
CA GLU A 443 22.24 14.16 2.59
C GLU A 443 21.63 13.28 1.49
N LYS A 444 21.75 13.72 0.23
CA LYS A 444 21.37 12.96 -0.97
C LYS A 444 22.09 11.61 -1.00
N GLN A 445 21.33 10.56 -1.28
CA GLN A 445 21.84 9.20 -1.36
C GLN A 445 22.39 8.88 -2.75
N SER A 446 23.40 8.00 -2.79
CA SER A 446 23.92 7.46 -4.03
C SER A 446 23.10 6.25 -4.49
N ARG A 447 22.86 6.14 -5.79
CA ARG A 447 22.27 4.95 -6.43
C ARG A 447 23.11 4.53 -7.63
N THR A 448 23.09 3.25 -7.99
CA THR A 448 23.82 2.72 -9.16
C THR A 448 23.03 2.83 -10.47
N THR A 449 21.72 3.04 -10.40
CA THR A 449 20.78 3.06 -11.53
C THR A 449 20.29 4.48 -11.87
N SER A 450 20.01 4.69 -13.16
CA SER A 450 19.60 5.99 -13.72
C SER A 450 18.25 6.49 -13.20
N GLU A 451 18.21 7.75 -12.78
CA GLU A 451 17.00 8.46 -12.35
C GLU A 451 15.94 8.58 -13.46
N HIS A 452 16.34 8.53 -14.73
CA HIS A 452 15.41 8.48 -15.87
C HIS A 452 14.40 7.32 -15.77
N LEU A 453 14.80 6.19 -15.16
CA LEU A 453 13.91 5.04 -14.94
C LEU A 453 12.80 5.33 -13.92
N LEU A 454 13.06 6.15 -12.90
CA LEU A 454 12.01 6.61 -11.98
C LEU A 454 11.04 7.57 -12.68
N HIS A 455 11.54 8.52 -13.47
CA HIS A 455 10.69 9.43 -14.23
C HIS A 455 9.80 8.69 -15.25
N LEU A 456 10.35 7.70 -15.96
CA LEU A 456 9.59 6.88 -16.91
C LEU A 456 8.51 6.06 -16.19
N GLY A 457 8.85 5.42 -15.08
CA GLY A 457 7.91 4.64 -14.28
C GLY A 457 6.81 5.50 -13.64
N LEU A 458 7.17 6.66 -13.10
CA LEU A 458 6.23 7.67 -12.61
C LEU A 458 5.26 8.14 -13.71
N SER A 459 5.77 8.42 -14.91
CA SER A 459 4.95 8.83 -16.05
C SER A 459 3.97 7.73 -16.47
N ALA A 460 4.41 6.46 -16.48
CA ALA A 460 3.55 5.32 -16.78
C ALA A 460 2.48 5.09 -15.68
N ALA A 461 2.85 5.14 -14.41
CA ALA A 461 1.92 5.03 -13.29
C ALA A 461 0.84 6.11 -13.33
N ARG A 462 1.22 7.38 -13.55
CA ARG A 462 0.25 8.49 -13.70
C ARG A 462 -0.65 8.33 -14.94
N LYS A 463 -0.12 7.86 -16.07
CA LYS A 463 -0.91 7.58 -17.29
C LYS A 463 -1.94 6.47 -17.06
N ASN A 464 -1.63 5.49 -16.23
CA ASN A 464 -2.55 4.42 -15.86
C ASN A 464 -3.60 4.83 -14.83
N GLY A 465 -3.45 5.99 -14.19
CA GLY A 465 -4.22 6.39 -13.02
C GLY A 465 -3.75 5.77 -11.70
N ASP A 466 -2.67 4.97 -11.66
CA ASP A 466 -2.16 4.35 -10.44
C ASP A 466 -1.42 5.37 -9.57
N TYR A 467 -2.19 6.10 -8.75
CA TYR A 467 -1.67 7.18 -7.93
C TYR A 467 -0.90 6.67 -6.70
N VAL A 468 -1.25 5.48 -6.17
CA VAL A 468 -0.48 4.82 -5.10
C VAL A 468 0.95 4.53 -5.58
N LEU A 469 1.09 3.93 -6.76
CA LEU A 469 2.41 3.65 -7.33
C LEU A 469 3.14 4.93 -7.74
N ALA A 470 2.43 5.93 -8.29
CA ALA A 470 3.03 7.23 -8.59
C ALA A 470 3.59 7.93 -7.33
N ALA A 471 2.91 7.83 -6.19
CA ALA A 471 3.44 8.29 -4.91
C ALA A 471 4.71 7.52 -4.52
N GLN A 472 4.72 6.19 -4.62
CA GLN A 472 5.89 5.36 -4.31
C GLN A 472 7.12 5.65 -5.21
N TYR A 473 6.92 6.10 -6.44
CA TYR A 473 7.99 6.61 -7.30
C TYR A 473 8.55 7.95 -6.79
N TRP A 474 7.69 8.91 -6.40
CA TRP A 474 8.13 10.17 -5.81
C TRP A 474 8.89 9.97 -4.49
N GLU A 475 8.42 9.06 -3.63
CA GLU A 475 9.12 8.67 -2.40
C GLU A 475 10.55 8.18 -2.67
N GLU A 476 10.77 7.43 -3.76
CA GLU A 476 12.10 6.93 -4.12
C GLU A 476 12.96 7.98 -4.85
N MET A 477 12.33 8.94 -5.55
CA MET A 477 13.04 10.09 -6.13
C MET A 477 13.59 11.04 -5.05
N PHE A 478 12.89 11.20 -3.92
CA PHE A 478 13.32 12.04 -2.79
C PHE A 478 14.75 11.72 -2.33
N TYR A 479 15.11 10.44 -2.30
CA TYR A 479 16.45 9.99 -1.89
C TYR A 479 17.58 10.42 -2.82
N THR A 480 17.31 10.55 -4.13
CA THR A 480 18.33 10.86 -5.14
C THR A 480 18.25 12.28 -5.70
N SER A 481 17.25 13.07 -5.31
CA SER A 481 17.07 14.44 -5.79
C SER A 481 18.09 15.42 -5.21
N ASP A 482 18.58 16.35 -6.03
CA ASP A 482 19.32 17.54 -5.56
C ASP A 482 18.38 18.63 -5.02
N ALA A 483 17.08 18.53 -5.29
CA ALA A 483 16.02 19.40 -4.78
C ALA A 483 14.92 18.55 -4.10
N PRO A 484 15.17 18.04 -2.88
CA PRO A 484 14.21 17.14 -2.20
C PRO A 484 12.90 17.85 -1.81
N LEU A 485 12.92 19.17 -1.53
CA LEU A 485 11.71 19.95 -1.24
C LEU A 485 10.76 20.02 -2.43
N ASP A 486 11.28 20.17 -3.66
CA ASP A 486 10.45 20.17 -4.87
C ASP A 486 9.75 18.83 -5.07
N VAL A 487 10.48 17.72 -4.85
CA VAL A 487 9.95 16.36 -4.94
C VAL A 487 8.85 16.13 -3.90
N LEU A 488 9.09 16.50 -2.64
CA LEU A 488 8.08 16.42 -1.57
C LEU A 488 6.88 17.34 -1.86
N GLY A 489 7.09 18.51 -2.47
CA GLY A 489 6.03 19.40 -2.92
C GLY A 489 5.16 18.80 -4.04
N GLN A 490 5.76 18.08 -4.99
CA GLN A 490 5.00 17.33 -6.00
C GLN A 490 4.24 16.14 -5.40
N LEU A 491 4.83 15.44 -4.42
CA LEU A 491 4.17 14.35 -3.69
C LEU A 491 2.99 14.85 -2.86
N SER A 492 3.16 15.93 -2.09
CA SER A 492 2.07 16.58 -1.34
C SER A 492 0.92 16.99 -2.27
N ARG A 493 1.20 17.55 -3.46
CA ARG A 493 0.17 17.88 -4.45
C ARG A 493 -0.53 16.64 -5.01
N LEU A 494 0.19 15.57 -5.34
CA LEU A 494 -0.43 14.31 -5.78
C LEU A 494 -1.37 13.75 -4.70
N GLN A 495 -0.89 13.67 -3.47
CA GLN A 495 -1.64 13.15 -2.32
C GLN A 495 -2.87 14.02 -2.02
N ARG A 496 -2.71 15.35 -2.00
CA ARG A 496 -3.78 16.30 -1.66
C ARG A 496 -4.81 16.48 -2.77
N ASP A 497 -4.35 16.76 -3.98
CA ASP A 497 -5.19 17.32 -5.06
C ASP A 497 -5.75 16.24 -6.00
N VAL A 498 -5.15 15.04 -6.00
CA VAL A 498 -5.57 13.91 -6.87
C VAL A 498 -6.03 12.71 -6.04
N GLN A 499 -5.26 12.31 -5.03
CA GLN A 499 -5.62 11.14 -4.21
C GLN A 499 -6.66 11.47 -3.13
N GLY A 500 -6.65 12.69 -2.58
CA GLY A 500 -7.32 12.99 -1.32
C GLY A 500 -6.72 12.24 -0.12
N ASP A 501 -5.45 11.83 -0.19
CA ASP A 501 -4.71 11.18 0.89
C ASP A 501 -4.19 12.23 1.90
N GLY A 502 -5.05 12.67 2.81
CA GLY A 502 -4.71 13.64 3.85
C GLY A 502 -3.64 13.13 4.81
N VAL A 503 -3.69 11.83 5.19
CA VAL A 503 -2.69 11.20 6.07
C VAL A 503 -1.34 11.10 5.39
N GLY A 504 -1.30 10.68 4.13
CA GLY A 504 -0.08 10.66 3.32
C GLY A 504 0.50 12.07 3.13
N CYS A 505 -0.36 13.05 2.79
CA CYS A 505 0.04 14.45 2.66
C CYS A 505 0.66 14.98 3.96
N LEU A 506 0.06 14.71 5.13
CA LEU A 506 0.61 15.10 6.43
C LEU A 506 2.00 14.47 6.65
N ARG A 507 2.16 13.15 6.45
CA ARG A 507 3.46 12.47 6.60
C ARG A 507 4.53 13.03 5.65
N THR A 508 4.16 13.38 4.41
CA THR A 508 5.05 14.09 3.47
C THR A 508 5.43 15.48 3.98
N CYS A 509 4.48 16.25 4.53
CA CYS A 509 4.79 17.55 5.15
C CYS A 509 5.73 17.41 6.35
N LEU A 510 5.53 16.41 7.23
CA LEU A 510 6.46 16.15 8.34
C LEU A 510 7.86 15.76 7.86
N THR A 511 7.97 15.06 6.72
CA THR A 511 9.26 14.75 6.06
C THR A 511 9.96 16.02 5.55
N LYS A 512 9.23 17.05 5.07
CA LYS A 512 9.84 18.32 4.63
C LYS A 512 10.69 18.98 5.72
N TYR A 513 10.41 18.73 7.01
CA TYR A 513 11.20 19.27 8.12
C TYR A 513 12.70 18.87 8.07
N LEU A 514 13.05 17.75 7.45
CA LEU A 514 14.45 17.34 7.20
C LEU A 514 15.20 18.20 6.16
N CYS A 515 14.47 18.96 5.35
CA CYS A 515 15.00 19.63 4.16
C CYS A 515 14.85 21.16 4.18
N VAL A 516 13.96 21.71 5.00
CA VAL A 516 13.85 23.17 5.20
C VAL A 516 15.11 23.72 5.87
N SER A 517 15.64 24.84 5.38
CA SER A 517 16.92 25.40 5.86
C SER A 517 16.88 26.92 6.07
N ASP A 518 16.13 27.62 5.24
CA ASP A 518 15.86 29.06 5.31
C ASP A 518 14.55 29.39 6.06
N GLU A 519 14.35 30.68 6.35
CA GLU A 519 13.18 31.17 7.09
C GLU A 519 11.88 31.04 6.27
N THR A 520 11.92 31.29 4.96
CA THR A 520 10.74 31.24 4.10
C THR A 520 10.18 29.82 3.98
N SER A 521 11.02 28.82 3.73
CA SER A 521 10.56 27.41 3.68
C SER A 521 10.10 26.88 5.05
N MET A 522 10.59 27.45 6.16
CA MET A 522 10.04 27.18 7.50
C MET A 522 8.66 27.82 7.70
N GLU A 523 8.43 29.04 7.22
CA GLU A 523 7.12 29.69 7.29
C GLU A 523 6.08 28.98 6.42
N GLU A 524 6.45 28.59 5.20
CA GLU A 524 5.61 27.79 4.29
C GLU A 524 5.22 26.46 4.93
N LEU A 525 6.19 25.70 5.48
CA LEU A 525 5.89 24.45 6.17
C LEU A 525 5.03 24.66 7.43
N SER A 526 5.28 25.73 8.20
CA SER A 526 4.43 26.08 9.34
C SER A 526 2.99 26.38 8.92
N HIS A 527 2.78 27.00 7.76
CA HIS A 527 1.46 27.27 7.21
C HIS A 527 0.78 25.98 6.74
N GLU A 528 1.48 25.12 5.98
CA GLU A 528 0.93 23.83 5.52
C GLU A 528 0.46 22.95 6.69
N LEU A 529 1.22 22.91 7.80
CA LEU A 529 0.83 22.13 8.99
C LEU A 529 -0.34 22.76 9.76
N GLN A 530 -0.51 24.09 9.71
CA GLN A 530 -1.65 24.81 10.29
C GLN A 530 -2.92 24.65 9.45
N GLU A 531 -2.82 24.69 8.12
CA GLU A 531 -3.95 24.40 7.22
C GLU A 531 -4.54 23.01 7.48
N GLN A 532 -3.70 22.02 7.81
CA GLN A 532 -4.18 20.69 8.19
C GLN A 532 -4.89 20.72 9.54
N ASP A 533 -4.33 21.32 10.59
CA ASP A 533 -5.03 21.50 11.88
C ASP A 533 -6.39 22.22 11.77
N HIS A 534 -6.53 23.18 10.85
CA HIS A 534 -7.80 23.84 10.60
C HIS A 534 -8.82 22.89 9.96
N ARG A 535 -8.41 22.08 8.98
CA ARG A 535 -9.26 21.02 8.42
C ARG A 535 -9.63 19.97 9.47
N ASP A 536 -8.70 19.63 10.37
CA ASP A 536 -8.94 18.73 11.51
C ASP A 536 -10.02 19.28 12.47
N SER A 537 -10.14 20.61 12.57
CA SER A 537 -11.04 21.29 13.52
C SER A 537 -12.45 21.53 12.99
N GLU A 538 -12.64 21.56 11.68
CA GLU A 538 -13.95 21.88 11.04
C GLU A 538 -14.91 20.68 10.92
N SER A 539 -14.45 19.46 11.23
CA SER A 539 -15.23 18.24 11.11
C SER A 539 -15.79 17.78 12.46
N GLU A 540 -17.12 17.71 12.60
CA GLU A 540 -17.81 17.43 13.87
C GLU A 540 -17.57 16.01 14.46
N SER A 541 -16.87 15.14 13.75
CA SER A 541 -16.46 13.82 14.25
C SER A 541 -15.12 13.89 14.99
N THR A 542 -14.99 13.23 16.14
CA THR A 542 -13.71 13.11 16.86
C THR A 542 -12.66 12.39 16.01
N TRP A 543 -11.78 13.13 15.34
CA TRP A 543 -10.69 12.55 14.53
C TRP A 543 -9.66 11.85 15.42
N SER A 544 -9.02 10.83 14.86
CA SER A 544 -7.98 10.05 15.54
C SER A 544 -6.85 9.74 14.57
N ILE A 545 -6.20 10.80 14.05
CA ILE A 545 -4.86 10.70 13.43
C ILE A 545 -3.99 9.81 14.33
N ASP A 546 -3.21 8.90 13.74
CA ASP A 546 -2.43 7.96 14.54
C ASP A 546 -1.53 8.72 15.54
N PRO A 547 -1.49 8.32 16.84
CA PRO A 547 -0.83 9.11 17.87
C PRO A 547 0.64 9.42 17.59
N VAL A 548 1.34 8.56 16.85
CA VAL A 548 2.74 8.79 16.45
C VAL A 548 2.82 9.96 15.47
N THR A 549 2.04 9.94 14.40
CA THR A 549 1.98 11.05 13.42
C THR A 549 1.50 12.34 14.09
N ARG A 550 0.48 12.29 14.97
CA ARG A 550 -0.02 13.48 15.69
C ARG A 550 1.01 14.08 16.64
N TRP A 551 1.74 13.25 17.38
CA TRP A 551 2.86 13.70 18.22
C TRP A 551 3.99 14.30 17.38
N CYS A 552 4.36 13.69 16.25
CA CYS A 552 5.35 14.25 15.33
C CYS A 552 4.95 15.64 14.82
N GLN A 553 3.68 15.83 14.45
CA GLN A 553 3.13 17.13 14.03
C GLN A 553 3.29 18.20 15.10
N ARG A 554 2.83 17.94 16.33
CA ARG A 554 2.93 18.89 17.45
C ARG A 554 4.39 19.22 17.79
N ALA A 555 5.27 18.23 17.87
CA ALA A 555 6.69 18.44 18.16
C ALA A 555 7.41 19.25 17.06
N ILE A 556 7.12 18.99 15.78
CA ILE A 556 7.70 19.75 14.65
C ILE A 556 7.15 21.18 14.61
N GLN A 557 5.86 21.40 14.85
CA GLN A 557 5.27 22.75 14.96
C GLN A 557 5.88 23.54 16.13
N SER A 558 6.09 22.89 17.27
CA SER A 558 6.76 23.47 18.45
C SER A 558 8.16 23.97 18.07
N ALA A 559 8.98 23.12 17.43
CA ALA A 559 10.31 23.48 16.96
C ALA A 559 10.32 24.58 15.88
N LEU A 560 9.39 24.54 14.91
CA LEU A 560 9.24 25.59 13.90
C LEU A 560 8.90 26.94 14.54
N SER A 561 7.98 26.97 15.51
CA SER A 561 7.61 28.22 16.19
C SER A 561 8.80 28.86 16.92
N HIS A 562 9.60 28.04 17.61
CA HIS A 562 10.82 28.48 18.29
C HIS A 562 11.87 29.00 17.30
N HIS A 563 12.09 28.32 16.18
CA HIS A 563 13.04 28.77 15.15
C HIS A 563 12.61 30.08 14.47
N LEU A 564 11.31 30.28 14.25
CA LEU A 564 10.74 31.51 13.67
C LEU A 564 10.61 32.66 14.70
N GLY A 565 11.11 32.49 15.93
CA GLY A 565 10.98 33.50 17.00
C GLY A 565 9.53 33.79 17.41
N ARG A 566 8.57 32.95 16.99
CA ARG A 566 7.16 33.07 17.30
C ARG A 566 6.97 32.51 18.69
N ALA A 567 6.50 33.34 19.63
CA ALA A 567 6.09 32.84 20.94
C ALA A 567 5.01 31.75 20.74
N LEU A 568 5.09 30.67 21.52
CA LEU A 568 4.06 29.63 21.62
C LEU A 568 2.79 30.23 22.25
N GLN A 569 2.03 31.00 21.46
CA GLN A 569 0.91 31.81 21.93
C GLN A 569 -0.38 30.98 22.07
N THR A 570 -0.39 30.02 23.00
CA THR A 570 -1.58 29.61 23.79
C THR A 570 -1.22 28.45 24.72
N GLY A 571 -1.84 28.40 25.91
CA GLY A 571 -1.79 27.21 26.77
C GLY A 571 -2.36 25.96 26.08
N ALA A 572 -3.40 26.15 25.24
CA ALA A 572 -4.04 25.10 24.46
C ALA A 572 -3.07 24.29 23.58
N PHE A 573 -2.07 24.93 22.96
CA PHE A 573 -1.09 24.21 22.14
C PHE A 573 -0.22 23.27 22.97
N LEU A 574 0.24 23.71 24.15
CA LEU A 574 1.04 22.90 25.06
C LEU A 574 0.20 21.76 25.68
N GLU A 575 -1.06 22.03 26.02
CA GLU A 575 -2.02 21.02 26.47
C GLU A 575 -2.28 19.95 25.38
N GLU A 576 -2.23 20.32 24.10
CA GLU A 576 -2.34 19.37 22.98
C GLU A 576 -1.05 18.62 22.68
N GLU A 577 0.12 19.24 22.83
CA GLU A 577 1.41 18.54 22.74
C GLU A 577 1.54 17.49 23.85
N GLU A 578 1.15 17.84 25.09
CA GLU A 578 1.09 16.91 26.22
C GLU A 578 0.05 15.80 25.99
N ARG A 579 -1.15 16.13 25.49
CA ARG A 579 -2.19 15.13 25.14
C ARG A 579 -1.73 14.16 24.05
N ALA A 580 -1.09 14.66 22.99
CA ALA A 580 -0.54 13.82 21.92
C ALA A 580 0.57 12.89 22.45
N TYR A 581 1.42 13.39 23.36
CA TYR A 581 2.39 12.56 24.06
C TYR A 581 1.72 11.50 24.95
N GLU A 582 0.70 11.86 25.73
CA GLU A 582 -0.10 10.92 26.50
C GLU A 582 -0.80 9.88 25.62
N GLU A 583 -1.07 10.19 24.36
CA GLU A 583 -1.69 9.31 23.37
C GLU A 583 -0.77 8.26 22.73
N LEU A 584 0.55 8.45 22.78
CA LEU A 584 1.51 7.47 22.26
C LEU A 584 1.37 6.07 22.91
N PRO A 585 1.53 4.98 22.14
CA PRO A 585 1.59 3.62 22.65
C PRO A 585 2.68 3.43 23.72
N CYS A 586 2.44 2.52 24.68
CA CYS A 586 3.36 2.29 25.80
C CYS A 586 4.75 1.84 25.35
N ASP A 587 4.84 0.98 24.34
CA ASP A 587 6.13 0.51 23.82
C ASP A 587 6.87 1.62 23.05
N PHE A 588 6.14 2.46 22.30
CA PHE A 588 6.72 3.65 21.67
C PHE A 588 7.29 4.62 22.71
N LYS A 589 6.56 4.89 23.80
CA LYS A 589 7.06 5.69 24.95
C LYS A 589 8.31 5.09 25.58
N ARG A 590 8.37 3.76 25.73
CA ARG A 590 9.56 3.07 26.24
C ARG A 590 10.77 3.31 25.33
N LEU A 591 10.64 3.06 24.03
CA LEU A 591 11.70 3.30 23.04
C LEU A 591 12.16 4.77 23.06
N LEU A 592 11.23 5.72 23.19
CA LEU A 592 11.53 7.15 23.29
C LEU A 592 12.38 7.49 24.54
N GLU A 593 12.05 6.93 25.70
CA GLU A 593 12.84 7.13 26.93
C GLU A 593 14.21 6.41 26.87
N ASP A 594 14.30 5.25 26.23
CA ASP A 594 15.57 4.55 26.02
C ASP A 594 16.51 5.34 25.08
N VAL A 595 15.96 6.05 24.07
CA VAL A 595 16.71 7.02 23.25
C VAL A 595 17.15 8.24 24.09
N LYS A 596 16.24 8.87 24.84
CA LYS A 596 16.55 10.05 25.69
C LYS A 596 17.61 9.75 26.75
N THR A 597 17.60 8.55 27.33
CA THR A 597 18.53 8.14 28.39
C THR A 597 19.86 7.60 27.86
N GLY A 598 20.01 7.43 26.55
CA GLY A 598 21.26 6.98 25.94
C GLY A 598 21.67 5.56 26.33
N LYS A 599 20.71 4.70 26.72
CA LYS A 599 20.97 3.28 26.93
C LYS A 599 21.20 2.61 25.58
N ASP A 600 22.41 2.08 25.37
CA ASP A 600 22.70 1.19 24.24
C ASP A 600 22.02 -0.18 24.42
N ASP A 601 21.61 -0.81 23.32
CA ASP A 601 21.01 -2.17 23.27
C ASP A 601 21.95 -3.32 23.71
N ARG A 602 23.06 -3.00 24.39
CA ARG A 602 24.13 -3.94 24.73
C ARG A 602 24.39 -4.10 26.24
N GLY A 603 23.49 -3.60 27.10
CA GLY A 603 23.77 -3.63 28.55
C GLY A 603 22.60 -3.31 29.49
N SER A 604 21.50 -4.08 29.45
CA SER A 604 20.63 -4.23 30.63
C SER A 604 20.59 -5.68 31.11
N ARG A 605 21.74 -6.17 31.59
CA ARG A 605 21.74 -7.25 32.57
C ARG A 605 21.15 -6.66 33.85
N VAL A 606 19.83 -6.79 34.03
CA VAL A 606 19.16 -6.39 35.26
C VAL A 606 19.63 -7.35 36.34
N ASP A 607 20.43 -6.84 37.28
CA ASP A 607 20.75 -7.57 38.50
C ASP A 607 19.45 -7.76 39.29
N ALA A 608 18.88 -8.96 39.20
CA ALA A 608 17.55 -9.31 39.69
C ALA A 608 17.48 -9.52 41.22
N ASP A 609 18.40 -8.92 41.98
CA ASP A 609 18.63 -9.20 43.40
C ASP A 609 18.15 -8.10 44.36
N ASN A 610 17.58 -6.98 43.88
CA ASN A 610 17.08 -5.90 44.74
C ASN A 610 15.79 -5.21 44.22
N LEU A 611 14.72 -5.98 44.00
CA LEU A 611 13.36 -5.45 44.00
C LEU A 611 12.41 -6.41 44.72
N ASP A 612 11.60 -5.83 45.61
CA ASP A 612 10.82 -6.54 46.62
C ASP A 612 9.85 -7.58 46.02
N GLY A 613 9.77 -8.74 46.67
CA GLY A 613 9.16 -9.93 46.08
C GLY A 613 7.63 -9.86 46.00
N ASN A 614 7.08 -9.42 44.86
CA ASN A 614 5.67 -9.67 44.49
C ASN A 614 5.31 -9.48 42.99
N LEU A 615 6.28 -9.53 42.06
CA LEU A 615 6.04 -9.32 40.61
C LEU A 615 6.59 -10.42 39.68
N SER A 616 6.94 -11.59 40.21
CA SER A 616 7.69 -12.63 39.48
C SER A 616 6.89 -13.52 38.50
N GLU A 617 5.63 -13.18 38.17
CA GLU A 617 4.82 -13.92 37.17
C GLU A 617 4.38 -13.07 35.97
N ARG A 618 4.82 -11.81 35.86
CA ARG A 618 4.46 -10.91 34.73
C ARG A 618 5.53 -10.72 33.67
N SER A 619 6.68 -11.38 33.80
CA SER A 619 7.87 -11.13 32.98
C SER A 619 7.98 -11.98 31.71
N ALA A 620 6.93 -12.74 31.34
CA ALA A 620 6.95 -13.74 30.27
C ALA A 620 5.90 -13.50 29.16
N GLU A 621 5.40 -12.27 29.01
CA GLU A 621 4.63 -11.82 27.84
C GLU A 621 5.47 -10.82 27.03
N PHE A 622 6.41 -11.31 26.22
CA PHE A 622 7.07 -10.48 25.20
C PHE A 622 6.07 -10.18 24.08
N GLY A 623 5.65 -8.92 23.97
CA GLY A 623 4.76 -8.49 22.89
C GLY A 623 5.41 -8.64 21.51
N MET A 624 4.65 -9.15 20.54
CA MET A 624 5.03 -9.12 19.12
C MET A 624 4.93 -7.69 18.59
N GLY A 625 5.94 -6.86 18.84
CA GLY A 625 5.94 -5.46 18.43
C GLY A 625 6.11 -5.27 16.91
N THR A 626 5.35 -4.35 16.32
CA THR A 626 5.63 -3.73 15.01
C THR A 626 6.51 -2.47 15.15
N LEU A 627 7.17 -2.32 16.30
CA LEU A 627 8.00 -1.18 16.67
C LEU A 627 9.34 -1.70 17.19
N TYR A 628 10.44 -1.24 16.61
CA TYR A 628 11.78 -1.51 17.14
C TYR A 628 12.68 -0.28 17.05
N ARG A 629 13.80 -0.33 17.77
CA ARG A 629 14.81 0.74 17.83
C ARG A 629 16.11 0.27 17.19
N ASP A 630 16.79 1.19 16.51
CA ASP A 630 18.17 1.06 16.05
C ASP A 630 18.88 2.40 16.36
N GLY A 631 19.62 2.48 17.47
CA GLY A 631 20.25 3.74 17.89
C GLY A 631 19.24 4.86 18.17
N ASN A 632 19.17 5.87 17.28
CA ASN A 632 18.20 6.98 17.35
C ASN A 632 17.06 6.84 16.33
N PHE A 633 16.99 5.73 15.60
CA PHE A 633 15.87 5.38 14.74
C PHE A 633 14.82 4.62 15.54
N ILE A 634 13.56 5.02 15.42
CA ILE A 634 12.40 4.21 15.78
C ILE A 634 11.77 3.76 14.47
N ILE A 635 11.77 2.46 14.22
CA ILE A 635 11.27 1.86 12.98
C ILE A 635 9.93 1.21 13.27
N CYS A 636 8.90 1.67 12.57
CA CYS A 636 7.53 1.18 12.68
C CYS A 636 7.30 0.13 11.58
N ASP A 637 7.91 -1.03 11.80
CA ASP A 637 7.95 -2.16 10.89
C ASP A 637 6.59 -2.83 10.71
N SER A 638 5.93 -2.57 9.59
CA SER A 638 4.75 -3.33 9.16
C SER A 638 5.06 -4.81 8.91
N SER A 639 6.31 -5.16 8.64
CA SER A 639 6.73 -6.52 8.25
C SER A 639 7.02 -7.46 9.43
N GLY A 640 6.87 -7.00 10.68
CA GLY A 640 6.93 -7.79 11.93
C GLY A 640 8.23 -8.58 12.19
N TYR A 641 9.19 -8.53 11.26
CA TYR A 641 10.29 -9.48 11.17
C TYR A 641 11.45 -9.07 12.06
N PHE A 642 11.81 -7.78 12.01
CA PHE A 642 13.01 -7.27 12.67
C PHE A 642 12.87 -7.29 14.19
N SER A 643 11.67 -7.02 14.72
CA SER A 643 11.35 -7.12 16.14
C SER A 643 11.60 -8.52 16.73
N ARG A 644 11.42 -9.58 15.93
CA ARG A 644 11.67 -10.96 16.35
C ARG A 644 13.13 -11.36 16.30
N VAL A 645 13.91 -10.83 15.36
CA VAL A 645 15.37 -11.07 15.31
C VAL A 645 16.05 -10.52 16.57
N SER A 646 15.68 -9.32 17.01
CA SER A 646 16.17 -8.75 18.27
C SER A 646 15.79 -9.59 19.49
N ALA A 647 14.59 -10.17 19.51
CA ALA A 647 14.16 -11.07 20.58
C ALA A 647 14.94 -12.40 20.60
N MET A 648 15.19 -13.01 19.43
CA MET A 648 15.98 -14.24 19.33
C MET A 648 17.45 -14.02 19.72
N MET A 649 18.10 -12.95 19.24
CA MET A 649 19.49 -12.64 19.62
C MET A 649 19.66 -12.32 21.11
N SER A 650 18.58 -11.95 21.80
CA SER A 650 18.58 -11.76 23.26
C SER A 650 18.60 -13.07 24.06
N PHE A 651 18.25 -14.21 23.45
CA PHE A 651 18.19 -15.52 24.12
C PHE A 651 19.44 -16.39 23.95
N GLU A 652 20.27 -16.16 22.92
CA GLU A 652 21.48 -16.97 22.67
C GLU A 652 22.73 -16.54 23.48
N GLY A 653 22.65 -15.44 24.23
CA GLY A 653 23.74 -14.95 25.08
C GLY A 653 23.90 -15.64 26.45
N GLY A 654 23.12 -16.70 26.73
CA GLY A 654 22.97 -17.30 28.06
C GLY A 654 23.35 -18.77 28.15
N GLY A 655 24.54 -19.14 27.66
CA GLY A 655 24.93 -20.55 27.53
C GLY A 655 26.43 -20.86 27.61
N ASP A 656 27.14 -20.35 28.62
CA ASP A 656 28.36 -20.96 29.15
C ASP A 656 28.76 -20.30 30.50
N ALA A 657 28.52 -21.00 31.62
CA ALA A 657 29.06 -20.75 32.96
C ALA A 657 28.93 -22.02 33.84
#